data_AF-A0AAV3UM49-F1
#
_entry.id   AF-A0AAV3UM49-F1
#
_cell.length_a   1.000
_cell.length_b   1.000
_cell.length_c   1.000
_cell.angle_alpha   90.00
_cell.angle_beta   90.00
_cell.angle_gamma   90.00
#
_symmetry.space_group_name_H-M   'P 1'
#
loop_
_entity.id
_entity.type
_entity.pdbx_description
1 polymer ?
#
loop_
_entity_poly.entity_id
_entity_poly.type
_entity_poly.pdbx_seq_one_letter_code
_entity_poly.pdbx_strand_id
1 'polypeptide(L)'
;MDYHEAANFLLNLRRFRPKPGTDSTADLLAHLGDPHDGVQFVQVAGSNGKGSTARMTEQVLRESGLTVGLYTSPHFDDVRERITVDGRKITKAAMGEFVEDAREYITDRAVDGESPTFFEGMTAMALWYFGREDVDVAILEVGIGGRYDATSVVDPIAAAVTSVTLEHTGIIGETVEEIARDKAHVAPDDAPLATGATEDALDAIRKQAGNVVVVGQGTDSEDDGPDVRATYDGRTNHTEAAISLSGSDWEVETAIPLLGEHQAQNAGIAAVLARQIADVSEEELARGLRKGFWPGRFEVMGTDPLVVLDGAHNPGACDALAKTISEFDYDEFHLVFGAMHDKDIQSMADALPTPDRAVACHPNIDRAEDVEVIARAFEEQGAGEVVRVSSVESALENAFDTAGEDDLILVTGSLFAVAEARTRWTRAEIPKRIGNLEEAREALEGTHVTKPGVWRMRGKAVHHVLKTRVQVRQAQYIKEEMLSLGGECAQSGLNDRDDENIDVLLMGTLAQYKRLAEKLDGQPYGLSVFADELRDTLGIQRGEREHGYPWEGRTAVMGILNVTPDSFHDGGQYEAREDAVERAQEMVESGADIIDIGGESTRPGADEISNEEEIERIVPVIEEISDLDAMVSVDTRKADVARAALEAGADIVNDVSGLADPEMRFVAAEYDAPLVVMHSLDAPVVPDHVVEYDDVVEDVIAELEERVLLAEKAGLDRSKIIVDPGLGFGKRAAENFELLGRTGEFHGLDCPVLIGHSHKSMFGLIGSEAGDRGPATVAGTTIAAERGADIVRVHDVKANVAAVRVAEAVEAPKTLDDS
;
A
#
# COMPACT_ATOMS: atom_id res chain seq x y z
N MET A 1 -22.35 -13.93 3.17
CA MET A 1 -21.53 -15.10 3.59
C MET A 1 -20.27 -14.57 4.25
N ASP A 2 -19.73 -15.22 5.28
CA ASP A 2 -18.49 -14.74 5.90
C ASP A 2 -17.32 -14.88 4.89
N TYR A 3 -16.43 -13.88 4.79
CA TYR A 3 -15.36 -13.83 3.78
C TYR A 3 -14.49 -15.10 3.72
N HIS A 4 -14.06 -15.61 4.88
CA HIS A 4 -13.25 -16.83 4.92
C HIS A 4 -13.96 -18.05 4.31
N GLU A 5 -15.29 -18.14 4.37
CA GLU A 5 -16.03 -19.21 3.72
C GLU A 5 -16.05 -19.03 2.20
N ALA A 6 -16.22 -17.79 1.73
CA ALA A 6 -16.20 -17.42 0.32
C ALA A 6 -14.82 -17.64 -0.32
N ALA A 7 -13.76 -17.10 0.31
CA ALA A 7 -12.38 -17.26 -0.13
C ALA A 7 -11.98 -18.75 -0.18
N ASN A 8 -12.30 -19.54 0.85
CA ASN A 8 -12.04 -20.97 0.85
C ASN A 8 -12.82 -21.70 -0.25
N PHE A 9 -14.07 -21.30 -0.52
CA PHE A 9 -14.85 -21.89 -1.61
C PHE A 9 -14.19 -21.65 -2.97
N LEU A 10 -13.78 -20.42 -3.26
CA LEU A 10 -13.07 -20.06 -4.50
C LEU A 10 -11.73 -20.79 -4.60
N LEU A 11 -10.89 -20.75 -3.55
CA LEU A 11 -9.58 -21.41 -3.55
C LEU A 11 -9.68 -22.93 -3.77
N ASN A 12 -10.75 -23.57 -3.29
CA ASN A 12 -11.01 -24.99 -3.54
C ASN A 12 -11.24 -25.32 -5.02
N LEU A 13 -11.61 -24.35 -5.87
CA LEU A 13 -11.74 -24.55 -7.31
C LEU A 13 -10.40 -24.83 -8.00
N ARG A 14 -9.25 -24.55 -7.36
CA ARG A 14 -7.91 -24.86 -7.88
C ARG A 14 -7.69 -26.36 -8.16
N ARG A 15 -8.51 -27.24 -7.57
CA ARG A 15 -8.47 -28.69 -7.82
C ARG A 15 -8.93 -29.08 -9.23
N PHE A 16 -9.69 -28.22 -9.90
CA PHE A 16 -10.21 -28.48 -11.24
C PHE A 16 -9.17 -28.07 -12.29
N ARG A 17 -8.95 -28.92 -13.29
CA ARG A 17 -8.01 -28.66 -14.37
C ARG A 17 -8.64 -27.73 -15.42
N PRO A 18 -7.86 -26.79 -15.99
CA PRO A 18 -8.30 -25.96 -17.11
C PRO A 18 -8.85 -26.81 -18.26
N LYS A 19 -10.00 -26.41 -18.81
CA LYS A 19 -10.53 -26.88 -20.08
C LYS A 19 -10.50 -25.69 -21.04
N PRO A 20 -10.00 -25.83 -22.28
CA PRO A 20 -10.06 -24.74 -23.25
C PRO A 20 -11.51 -24.37 -23.57
N GLY A 21 -11.83 -23.08 -23.54
CA GLY A 21 -13.15 -22.54 -23.90
C GLY A 21 -13.62 -21.47 -22.94
N THR A 22 -14.57 -20.64 -23.39
CA THR A 22 -15.16 -19.55 -22.60
C THR A 22 -16.56 -19.89 -22.06
N ASP A 23 -17.14 -21.01 -22.53
CA ASP A 23 -18.52 -21.43 -22.20
C ASP A 23 -18.78 -21.52 -20.69
N SER A 24 -17.82 -22.02 -19.90
CA SER A 24 -17.98 -22.15 -18.44
C SER A 24 -18.13 -20.80 -17.74
N THR A 25 -17.32 -19.81 -18.14
CA THR A 25 -17.38 -18.44 -17.65
C THR A 25 -18.65 -17.75 -18.14
N ALA A 26 -19.00 -17.91 -19.43
CA ALA A 26 -20.21 -17.35 -20.02
C ALA A 26 -21.48 -17.84 -19.31
N ASP A 27 -21.60 -19.15 -19.09
CA ASP A 27 -22.77 -19.72 -18.44
C ASP A 27 -22.88 -19.28 -16.96
N LEU A 28 -21.74 -19.08 -16.28
CA LEU A 28 -21.72 -18.54 -14.91
C LEU A 28 -22.17 -17.07 -14.87
N LEU A 29 -21.71 -16.25 -15.81
CA LEU A 29 -22.15 -14.85 -15.94
C LEU A 29 -23.65 -14.75 -16.27
N ALA A 30 -24.14 -15.60 -17.17
CA ALA A 30 -25.56 -15.68 -17.50
C ALA A 30 -26.42 -16.05 -16.29
N HIS A 31 -25.93 -16.97 -15.43
CA HIS A 31 -26.58 -17.27 -14.16
C HIS A 31 -26.62 -16.07 -13.20
N LEU A 32 -25.58 -15.24 -13.22
CA LEU A 32 -25.49 -14.00 -12.43
C LEU A 32 -26.24 -12.81 -13.06
N GLY A 33 -26.93 -13.02 -14.19
CA GLY A 33 -27.74 -12.01 -14.86
C GLY A 33 -26.96 -11.08 -15.78
N ASP A 34 -25.83 -11.55 -16.32
CA ASP A 34 -24.98 -10.83 -17.27
C ASP A 34 -24.59 -9.41 -16.81
N PRO A 35 -24.06 -9.26 -15.58
CA PRO A 35 -23.75 -7.93 -15.00
C PRO A 35 -22.71 -7.15 -15.82
N HIS A 36 -21.89 -7.86 -16.58
CA HIS A 36 -20.87 -7.31 -17.46
C HIS A 36 -21.43 -6.67 -18.74
N ASP A 37 -22.72 -6.87 -19.06
CA ASP A 37 -23.37 -6.24 -20.20
C ASP A 37 -23.39 -4.72 -20.04
N GLY A 38 -22.74 -4.02 -20.97
CA GLY A 38 -22.66 -2.55 -20.99
C GLY A 38 -21.33 -1.97 -20.52
N VAL A 39 -20.45 -2.78 -19.93
CA VAL A 39 -19.08 -2.38 -19.59
C VAL A 39 -18.20 -2.44 -20.85
N GLN A 40 -17.34 -1.43 -21.04
CA GLN A 40 -16.33 -1.45 -22.11
C GLN A 40 -15.08 -2.21 -21.65
N PHE A 41 -14.51 -3.06 -22.50
CA PHE A 41 -13.37 -3.90 -22.12
C PHE A 41 -12.12 -3.64 -22.94
N VAL A 42 -10.97 -3.75 -22.27
CA VAL A 42 -9.64 -3.76 -22.88
C VAL A 42 -8.96 -5.08 -22.57
N GLN A 43 -8.37 -5.74 -23.55
CA GLN A 43 -7.64 -7.00 -23.32
C GLN A 43 -6.14 -6.84 -23.54
N VAL A 44 -5.34 -7.25 -22.57
CA VAL A 44 -3.87 -7.21 -22.65
C VAL A 44 -3.32 -8.64 -22.64
N ALA A 45 -3.00 -9.14 -23.84
CA ALA A 45 -2.34 -10.42 -24.05
C ALA A 45 -0.83 -10.24 -24.25
N GLY A 46 -0.09 -11.35 -24.14
CA GLY A 46 1.36 -11.36 -24.31
C GLY A 46 2.07 -12.44 -23.51
N SER A 47 3.34 -12.67 -23.81
CA SER A 47 4.23 -13.51 -23.01
C SER A 47 4.68 -12.72 -21.77
N ASN A 48 5.39 -11.60 -21.98
CA ASN A 48 5.87 -10.71 -20.92
C ASN A 48 5.24 -9.31 -21.02
N GLY A 49 5.21 -8.55 -19.92
CA GLY A 49 4.79 -7.14 -19.91
C GLY A 49 3.29 -6.87 -19.80
N LYS A 50 2.45 -7.91 -19.70
CA LYS A 50 0.98 -7.75 -19.63
C LYS A 50 0.53 -6.91 -18.42
N GLY A 51 0.88 -7.35 -17.21
CA GLY A 51 0.55 -6.63 -15.97
C GLY A 51 1.07 -5.18 -15.94
N SER A 52 2.32 -4.93 -16.37
CA SER A 52 2.87 -3.57 -16.44
C SER A 52 2.09 -2.67 -17.41
N THR A 53 1.78 -3.20 -18.61
CA THR A 53 1.00 -2.48 -19.63
C THR A 53 -0.43 -2.21 -19.13
N ALA A 54 -1.08 -3.21 -18.52
CA ALA A 54 -2.42 -3.08 -17.98
C ALA A 54 -2.48 -2.03 -16.86
N ARG A 55 -1.49 -2.02 -15.96
CA ARG A 55 -1.36 -1.04 -14.88
C ARG A 55 -1.13 0.38 -15.38
N MET A 56 -0.22 0.56 -16.35
CA MET A 56 0.03 1.87 -16.97
C MET A 56 -1.21 2.38 -17.70
N THR A 57 -1.91 1.50 -18.42
CA THR A 57 -3.16 1.86 -19.12
C THR A 57 -4.23 2.30 -18.11
N GLU A 58 -4.39 1.56 -17.01
CA GLU A 58 -5.33 1.91 -15.93
C GLU A 58 -5.01 3.28 -15.32
N GLN A 59 -3.74 3.57 -15.01
CA GLN A 59 -3.35 4.85 -14.45
C GLN A 59 -3.60 6.01 -15.42
N VAL A 60 -3.25 5.87 -16.71
CA VAL A 60 -3.50 6.92 -17.70
C VAL A 60 -4.99 7.21 -17.86
N LEU A 61 -5.82 6.18 -17.93
CA LEU A 61 -7.27 6.38 -18.09
C LEU A 61 -7.92 7.02 -16.85
N ARG A 62 -7.43 6.70 -15.66
CA ARG A 62 -7.84 7.39 -14.42
C ARG A 62 -7.42 8.86 -14.40
N GLU A 63 -6.21 9.17 -14.85
CA GLU A 63 -5.78 10.57 -14.99
C GLU A 63 -6.64 11.36 -15.99
N SER A 64 -7.21 10.68 -16.99
CA SER A 64 -8.20 11.28 -17.91
C SER A 64 -9.62 11.38 -17.34
N GLY A 65 -9.82 10.99 -16.08
CA GLY A 65 -11.09 11.13 -15.35
C GLY A 65 -12.08 9.97 -15.51
N LEU A 66 -11.63 8.81 -16.01
CA LEU A 66 -12.47 7.61 -16.09
C LEU A 66 -12.37 6.77 -14.81
N THR A 67 -13.47 6.11 -14.44
CA THR A 67 -13.49 5.02 -13.46
C THR A 67 -13.09 3.73 -14.14
N VAL A 68 -12.02 3.10 -13.66
CA VAL A 68 -11.36 1.99 -14.35
C VAL A 68 -11.31 0.74 -13.49
N GLY A 69 -11.87 -0.35 -14.02
CA GLY A 69 -11.68 -1.70 -13.50
C GLY A 69 -10.37 -2.31 -14.01
N LEU A 70 -9.65 -3.06 -13.17
CA LEU A 70 -8.43 -3.77 -13.55
C LEU A 70 -8.45 -5.20 -13.02
N TYR A 71 -8.31 -6.17 -13.93
CA TYR A 71 -8.18 -7.58 -13.62
C TYR A 71 -6.76 -8.07 -13.98
N THR A 72 -6.01 -8.55 -12.98
CA THR A 72 -4.61 -8.98 -13.15
C THR A 72 -4.30 -10.34 -12.53
N SER A 73 -3.18 -10.94 -12.92
CA SER A 73 -2.72 -12.20 -12.38
C SER A 73 -1.20 -12.42 -12.48
N PRO A 74 -0.58 -13.14 -11.52
CA PRO A 74 -1.11 -13.56 -10.22
C PRO A 74 -1.21 -12.42 -9.19
N HIS A 75 -1.66 -12.72 -7.97
CA HIS A 75 -1.55 -11.83 -6.80
C HIS A 75 -0.27 -12.15 -6.00
N PHE A 76 0.15 -11.25 -5.11
CA PHE A 76 1.25 -11.48 -4.19
C PHE A 76 0.76 -12.04 -2.86
N ASP A 77 -0.07 -11.31 -2.13
CA ASP A 77 -0.51 -11.71 -0.78
C ASP A 77 -2.02 -11.96 -0.74
N ASP A 78 -2.80 -11.00 -1.21
CA ASP A 78 -4.26 -11.06 -1.13
C ASP A 78 -4.88 -11.40 -2.49
N VAL A 79 -5.76 -12.41 -2.53
CA VAL A 79 -6.50 -12.78 -3.75
C VAL A 79 -7.33 -11.65 -4.33
N ARG A 80 -7.75 -10.69 -3.49
CA ARG A 80 -8.47 -9.48 -3.88
C ARG A 80 -7.64 -8.54 -4.77
N GLU A 81 -6.30 -8.61 -4.74
CA GLU A 81 -5.41 -7.83 -5.63
C GLU A 81 -5.67 -8.07 -7.12
N ARG A 82 -6.25 -9.23 -7.44
CA ARG A 82 -6.58 -9.57 -8.83
C ARG A 82 -7.67 -8.69 -9.41
N ILE A 83 -8.53 -8.09 -8.59
CA ILE A 83 -9.69 -7.31 -9.03
C ILE A 83 -9.65 -5.96 -8.32
N THR A 84 -9.37 -4.90 -9.05
CA THR A 84 -9.38 -3.54 -8.51
C THR A 84 -10.30 -2.63 -9.31
N VAL A 85 -10.88 -1.63 -8.65
CA VAL A 85 -11.57 -0.50 -9.27
C VAL A 85 -10.89 0.75 -8.74
N ASP A 86 -10.39 1.60 -9.63
CA ASP A 86 -9.60 2.79 -9.30
C ASP A 86 -8.45 2.49 -8.31
N GLY A 87 -7.79 1.35 -8.54
CA GLY A 87 -6.66 0.87 -7.73
C GLY A 87 -7.05 0.26 -6.38
N ARG A 88 -8.34 0.22 -6.02
CA ARG A 88 -8.83 -0.38 -4.77
C ARG A 88 -9.28 -1.81 -4.98
N LYS A 89 -8.80 -2.72 -4.12
CA LYS A 89 -9.16 -4.14 -4.15
C LYS A 89 -10.68 -4.31 -3.94
N ILE A 90 -11.28 -5.27 -4.63
CA ILE A 90 -12.66 -5.72 -4.33
C ILE A 90 -12.83 -5.96 -2.82
N THR A 91 -13.96 -5.55 -2.25
CA THR A 91 -14.22 -5.71 -0.81
C THR A 91 -14.45 -7.18 -0.44
N LYS A 92 -14.13 -7.55 0.81
CA LYS A 92 -14.42 -8.88 1.38
C LYS A 92 -15.93 -9.13 1.37
N ALA A 93 -16.73 -8.10 1.61
CA ALA A 93 -18.18 -8.14 1.50
C ALA A 93 -18.65 -8.52 0.09
N ALA A 94 -18.17 -7.81 -0.95
CA ALA A 94 -18.51 -8.10 -2.34
C ALA A 94 -18.11 -9.52 -2.78
N MET A 95 -16.94 -10.01 -2.35
CA MET A 95 -16.56 -11.42 -2.58
C MET A 95 -17.52 -12.40 -1.90
N GLY A 96 -17.98 -12.07 -0.69
CA GLY A 96 -18.99 -12.85 0.04
C GLY A 96 -20.32 -12.92 -0.70
N GLU A 97 -20.78 -11.80 -1.25
CA GLU A 97 -22.00 -11.70 -2.06
C GLU A 97 -21.89 -12.52 -3.35
N PHE A 98 -20.79 -12.36 -4.10
CA PHE A 98 -20.55 -13.14 -5.32
C PHE A 98 -20.65 -14.64 -5.06
N VAL A 99 -20.00 -15.14 -4.00
CA VAL A 99 -20.03 -16.57 -3.70
C VAL A 99 -21.41 -17.01 -3.23
N GLU A 100 -22.19 -16.18 -2.53
CA GLU A 100 -23.57 -16.53 -2.19
C GLU A 100 -24.43 -16.77 -3.43
N ASP A 101 -24.31 -15.91 -4.43
CA ASP A 101 -25.10 -15.99 -5.67
C ASP A 101 -24.61 -17.10 -6.62
N ALA A 102 -23.30 -17.36 -6.65
CA ALA A 102 -22.69 -18.34 -7.54
C ALA A 102 -22.62 -19.76 -6.98
N ARG A 103 -22.63 -19.96 -5.65
CA ARG A 103 -22.31 -21.26 -5.02
C ARG A 103 -23.23 -22.39 -5.45
N GLU A 104 -24.55 -22.17 -5.51
CA GLU A 104 -25.51 -23.20 -5.88
C GLU A 104 -25.24 -23.68 -7.32
N TYR A 105 -25.11 -22.75 -8.25
CA TYR A 105 -24.80 -23.02 -9.65
C TYR A 105 -23.47 -23.77 -9.83
N ILE A 106 -22.39 -23.29 -9.19
CA ILE A 106 -21.08 -23.95 -9.25
C ILE A 106 -21.15 -25.36 -8.67
N THR A 107 -21.91 -25.56 -7.59
CA THR A 107 -22.07 -26.88 -6.95
C THR A 107 -22.83 -27.84 -7.86
N ASP A 108 -23.90 -27.37 -8.51
CA ASP A 108 -24.68 -28.18 -9.45
C ASP A 108 -23.84 -28.58 -10.67
N ARG A 109 -23.10 -27.65 -11.27
CA ARG A 109 -22.16 -27.96 -12.37
C ARG A 109 -21.06 -28.91 -11.93
N ALA A 110 -20.61 -28.85 -10.68
CA ALA A 110 -19.63 -29.80 -10.16
C ALA A 110 -20.17 -31.25 -10.08
N VAL A 111 -21.48 -31.44 -9.87
CA VAL A 111 -22.11 -32.79 -9.92
C VAL A 111 -21.94 -33.43 -11.29
N ASP A 112 -22.03 -32.62 -12.35
CA ASP A 112 -21.89 -33.05 -13.74
C ASP A 112 -20.43 -33.11 -14.23
N GLY A 113 -19.45 -32.77 -13.37
CA GLY A 113 -18.04 -32.73 -13.74
C GLY A 113 -17.66 -31.50 -14.61
N GLU A 114 -18.49 -30.47 -14.56
CA GLU A 114 -18.41 -29.24 -15.35
C GLU A 114 -18.23 -28.00 -14.47
N SER A 115 -17.75 -28.16 -13.23
CA SER A 115 -17.43 -27.02 -12.36
C SER A 115 -16.46 -26.05 -13.05
N PRO A 116 -16.69 -24.74 -12.93
CA PRO A 116 -15.69 -23.74 -13.24
C PRO A 116 -14.39 -23.99 -12.46
N THR A 117 -13.28 -23.65 -13.09
CA THR A 117 -11.95 -23.61 -12.48
C THR A 117 -11.78 -22.35 -11.63
N PHE A 118 -10.70 -22.29 -10.87
CA PHE A 118 -10.37 -21.09 -10.10
C PHE A 118 -10.26 -19.84 -10.99
N PHE A 119 -9.61 -19.96 -12.17
CA PHE A 119 -9.43 -18.82 -13.06
C PHE A 119 -10.74 -18.37 -13.71
N GLU A 120 -11.59 -19.30 -14.14
CA GLU A 120 -12.92 -18.99 -14.69
C GLU A 120 -13.81 -18.33 -13.63
N GLY A 121 -13.84 -18.85 -12.40
CA GLY A 121 -14.60 -18.26 -11.30
C GLY A 121 -14.11 -16.87 -10.89
N MET A 122 -12.78 -16.65 -10.82
CA MET A 122 -12.21 -15.32 -10.55
C MET A 122 -12.50 -14.32 -11.68
N THR A 123 -12.45 -14.77 -12.94
CA THR A 123 -12.76 -13.92 -14.09
C THR A 123 -14.23 -13.51 -14.08
N ALA A 124 -15.14 -14.46 -13.82
CA ALA A 124 -16.56 -14.14 -13.68
C ALA A 124 -16.83 -13.17 -12.51
N MET A 125 -16.11 -13.30 -11.40
CA MET A 125 -16.20 -12.37 -10.27
C MET A 125 -15.72 -10.97 -10.63
N ALA A 126 -14.62 -10.85 -11.37
CA ALA A 126 -14.11 -9.56 -11.85
C ALA A 126 -15.16 -8.85 -12.71
N LEU A 127 -15.68 -9.57 -13.72
CA LEU A 127 -16.70 -9.06 -14.65
C LEU A 127 -18.02 -8.72 -13.93
N TRP A 128 -18.42 -9.53 -12.94
CA TRP A 128 -19.57 -9.24 -12.07
C TRP A 128 -19.36 -7.98 -11.24
N TYR A 129 -18.17 -7.77 -10.71
CA TYR A 129 -17.86 -6.62 -9.88
C TYR A 129 -17.80 -5.32 -10.70
N PHE A 130 -17.11 -5.32 -11.84
CA PHE A 130 -17.00 -4.15 -12.72
C PHE A 130 -18.36 -3.65 -13.20
N GLY A 131 -19.28 -4.54 -13.53
CA GLY A 131 -20.64 -4.17 -13.92
C GLY A 131 -21.48 -3.57 -12.77
N ARG A 132 -21.20 -3.95 -11.52
CA ARG A 132 -21.91 -3.42 -10.34
C ARG A 132 -21.37 -2.07 -9.88
N GLU A 133 -20.06 -1.87 -10.03
CA GLU A 133 -19.40 -0.61 -9.75
C GLU A 133 -19.58 0.42 -10.89
N ASP A 134 -20.29 0.04 -11.97
CA ASP A 134 -20.61 0.91 -13.11
C ASP A 134 -19.36 1.57 -13.71
N VAL A 135 -18.29 0.79 -13.87
CA VAL A 135 -17.01 1.30 -14.38
C VAL A 135 -17.12 1.73 -15.85
N ASP A 136 -16.46 2.82 -16.23
CA ASP A 136 -16.45 3.30 -17.61
C ASP A 136 -15.76 2.28 -18.54
N VAL A 137 -14.64 1.71 -18.07
CA VAL A 137 -13.84 0.74 -18.81
C VAL A 137 -13.13 -0.24 -17.87
N ALA A 138 -13.02 -1.50 -18.27
CA ALA A 138 -12.33 -2.54 -17.53
C ALA A 138 -11.18 -3.15 -18.35
N ILE A 139 -9.98 -3.14 -17.77
CA ILE A 139 -8.77 -3.72 -18.37
C ILE A 139 -8.56 -5.14 -17.84
N LEU A 140 -8.49 -6.10 -18.75
CA LEU A 140 -8.34 -7.51 -18.47
C LEU A 140 -6.96 -7.99 -18.92
N GLU A 141 -6.10 -8.33 -17.95
CA GLU A 141 -4.90 -9.11 -18.22
C GLU A 141 -5.30 -10.54 -18.61
N VAL A 142 -4.92 -10.94 -19.82
CA VAL A 142 -5.17 -12.30 -20.30
C VAL A 142 -4.26 -13.28 -19.58
N GLY A 143 -4.83 -14.36 -19.03
CA GLY A 143 -4.10 -15.35 -18.27
C GLY A 143 -3.12 -16.16 -19.11
N ILE A 144 -3.63 -17.04 -19.98
CA ILE A 144 -2.83 -17.89 -20.86
C ILE A 144 -3.41 -17.88 -22.28
N GLY A 145 -2.55 -17.56 -23.26
CA GLY A 145 -2.94 -17.50 -24.67
C GLY A 145 -3.73 -16.24 -24.99
N GLY A 146 -4.81 -16.40 -25.75
CA GLY A 146 -5.84 -15.39 -25.97
C GLY A 146 -7.19 -16.03 -26.28
N ARG A 147 -7.24 -16.90 -27.29
CA ARG A 147 -8.49 -17.45 -27.83
C ARG A 147 -9.39 -18.19 -26.85
N TYR A 148 -8.81 -18.95 -25.92
CA TYR A 148 -9.55 -19.82 -25.00
C TYR A 148 -9.39 -19.42 -23.54
N ASP A 149 -8.81 -18.23 -23.30
CA ASP A 149 -8.69 -17.69 -21.96
C ASP A 149 -10.07 -17.24 -21.46
N ALA A 150 -10.34 -17.41 -20.15
CA ALA A 150 -11.63 -17.03 -19.57
C ALA A 150 -11.96 -15.55 -19.77
N THR A 151 -10.94 -14.69 -19.91
CA THR A 151 -11.13 -13.25 -20.16
C THR A 151 -11.70 -12.97 -21.55
N SER A 152 -11.58 -13.89 -22.51
CA SER A 152 -12.10 -13.75 -23.88
C SER A 152 -13.58 -14.11 -24.01
N VAL A 153 -14.30 -14.13 -22.88
CA VAL A 153 -15.77 -14.18 -22.85
C VAL A 153 -16.41 -12.85 -23.25
N VAL A 154 -15.65 -11.76 -23.22
CA VAL A 154 -16.10 -10.41 -23.60
C VAL A 154 -15.53 -9.99 -24.95
N ASP A 155 -16.19 -9.03 -25.60
CA ASP A 155 -15.70 -8.38 -26.82
C ASP A 155 -14.98 -7.07 -26.44
N PRO A 156 -13.65 -6.95 -26.62
CA PRO A 156 -12.92 -5.75 -26.27
C PRO A 156 -13.13 -4.61 -27.27
N ILE A 157 -13.09 -3.36 -26.79
CA ILE A 157 -13.04 -2.15 -27.62
C ILE A 157 -11.61 -1.78 -28.04
N ALA A 158 -10.62 -2.24 -27.28
CA ALA A 158 -9.20 -2.07 -27.53
C ALA A 158 -8.44 -3.31 -27.01
N ALA A 159 -7.35 -3.70 -27.68
CA ALA A 159 -6.54 -4.80 -27.18
C ALA A 159 -5.08 -4.70 -27.61
N ALA A 160 -4.23 -5.42 -26.87
CA ALA A 160 -2.80 -5.48 -27.14
C ALA A 160 -2.23 -6.91 -27.07
N VAL A 161 -1.17 -7.13 -27.84
CA VAL A 161 -0.23 -8.24 -27.66
C VAL A 161 1.14 -7.65 -27.36
N THR A 162 1.57 -7.67 -26.10
CA THR A 162 2.78 -6.95 -25.66
C THR A 162 4.05 -7.52 -26.31
N SER A 163 4.33 -8.79 -26.06
CA SER A 163 5.47 -9.54 -26.60
C SER A 163 5.08 -11.00 -26.85
N VAL A 164 5.82 -11.69 -27.72
CA VAL A 164 5.61 -13.11 -27.98
C VAL A 164 6.94 -13.86 -27.90
N THR A 165 7.03 -14.81 -26.99
CA THR A 165 8.15 -15.74 -26.84
C THR A 165 7.63 -17.17 -26.77
N LEU A 166 8.52 -18.16 -26.90
CA LEU A 166 8.17 -19.57 -26.72
C LEU A 166 7.82 -19.85 -25.25
N GLU A 167 6.53 -19.89 -24.96
CA GLU A 167 5.97 -20.18 -23.64
C GLU A 167 4.71 -21.02 -23.75
N HIS A 168 4.44 -21.82 -22.71
CA HIS A 168 3.26 -22.67 -22.65
C HIS A 168 3.10 -23.59 -23.88
N THR A 169 4.21 -24.14 -24.36
CA THR A 169 4.24 -24.94 -25.60
C THR A 169 3.39 -26.22 -25.51
N GLY A 170 3.13 -26.72 -24.31
CA GLY A 170 2.19 -27.81 -24.06
C GLY A 170 0.71 -27.43 -24.10
N ILE A 171 0.37 -26.14 -24.25
CA ILE A 171 -1.01 -25.61 -24.18
C ILE A 171 -1.39 -24.83 -25.44
N ILE A 172 -0.52 -23.91 -25.90
CA ILE A 172 -0.86 -22.94 -26.97
C ILE A 172 -0.34 -23.39 -28.34
N GLY A 173 0.95 -23.72 -28.45
CA GLY A 173 1.60 -24.11 -29.70
C GLY A 173 3.11 -24.29 -29.54
N GLU A 174 3.74 -25.01 -30.48
CA GLU A 174 5.17 -25.32 -30.41
C GLU A 174 6.04 -24.26 -31.12
N THR A 175 5.40 -23.29 -31.78
CA THR A 175 6.07 -22.26 -32.58
C THR A 175 5.63 -20.85 -32.16
N VAL A 176 6.51 -19.87 -32.39
CA VAL A 176 6.23 -18.45 -32.10
C VAL A 176 4.99 -17.97 -32.88
N GLU A 177 4.82 -18.41 -34.12
CA GLU A 177 3.71 -18.01 -34.98
C GLU A 177 2.37 -18.60 -34.54
N GLU A 178 2.35 -19.82 -33.98
CA GLU A 178 1.15 -20.40 -33.39
C GLU A 178 0.73 -19.63 -32.14
N ILE A 179 1.69 -19.35 -31.26
CA ILE A 179 1.46 -18.57 -30.03
C ILE A 179 0.98 -17.15 -30.38
N ALA A 180 1.60 -16.51 -31.37
CA ALA A 180 1.23 -15.19 -31.85
C ALA A 180 -0.21 -15.14 -32.40
N ARG A 181 -0.62 -16.13 -33.19
CA ARG A 181 -2.01 -16.21 -33.71
C ARG A 181 -3.04 -16.42 -32.61
N ASP A 182 -2.72 -17.26 -31.62
CA ASP A 182 -3.64 -17.51 -30.50
C ASP A 182 -3.83 -16.24 -29.65
N LYS A 183 -2.73 -15.54 -29.34
CA LYS A 183 -2.76 -14.27 -28.60
C LYS A 183 -3.49 -13.18 -29.37
N ALA A 184 -3.29 -13.06 -30.68
CA ALA A 184 -3.95 -12.07 -31.52
C ALA A 184 -5.46 -12.30 -31.71
N HIS A 185 -6.04 -13.36 -31.14
CA HIS A 185 -7.48 -13.57 -31.15
C HIS A 185 -8.26 -12.52 -30.34
N VAL A 186 -7.58 -11.83 -29.42
CA VAL A 186 -8.14 -10.74 -28.61
C VAL A 186 -8.35 -9.44 -29.41
N ALA A 187 -8.01 -9.42 -30.71
CA ALA A 187 -8.09 -8.22 -31.51
C ALA A 187 -9.55 -7.71 -31.60
N PRO A 188 -9.78 -6.41 -31.35
CA PRO A 188 -11.10 -5.82 -31.48
C PRO A 188 -11.51 -5.71 -32.97
N ASP A 189 -12.81 -5.70 -33.23
CA ASP A 189 -13.34 -5.64 -34.60
C ASP A 189 -13.11 -4.26 -35.27
N ASP A 190 -13.21 -3.18 -34.49
CA ASP A 190 -13.28 -1.80 -34.99
C ASP A 190 -12.06 -0.93 -34.65
N ALA A 191 -11.05 -1.48 -33.97
CA ALA A 191 -9.83 -0.77 -33.58
C ALA A 191 -8.56 -1.55 -33.97
N PRO A 192 -7.41 -0.88 -34.18
CA PRO A 192 -6.16 -1.60 -34.40
C PRO A 192 -5.68 -2.28 -33.11
N LEU A 193 -5.18 -3.51 -33.24
CA LEU A 193 -4.48 -4.20 -32.15
C LEU A 193 -3.12 -3.52 -31.91
N ALA A 194 -2.81 -3.12 -30.67
CA ALA A 194 -1.48 -2.61 -30.33
C ALA A 194 -0.50 -3.78 -30.12
N THR A 195 0.74 -3.68 -30.60
CA THR A 195 1.72 -4.77 -30.42
C THR A 195 3.15 -4.27 -30.28
N GLY A 196 3.91 -4.89 -29.37
CA GLY A 196 5.36 -4.77 -29.28
C GLY A 196 6.11 -5.95 -29.92
N ALA A 197 5.38 -6.93 -30.46
CA ALA A 197 5.97 -8.10 -31.11
C ALA A 197 6.74 -7.73 -32.39
N THR A 198 7.76 -8.52 -32.70
CA THR A 198 8.66 -8.33 -33.85
C THR A 198 8.69 -9.56 -34.74
N GLU A 199 9.32 -9.43 -35.93
CA GLU A 199 9.65 -10.55 -36.83
C GLU A 199 8.46 -11.48 -37.13
N ASP A 200 8.67 -12.81 -37.06
CA ASP A 200 7.67 -13.83 -37.39
C ASP A 200 6.40 -13.72 -36.53
N ALA A 201 6.52 -13.26 -35.28
CA ALA A 201 5.38 -13.01 -34.40
C ALA A 201 4.53 -11.85 -34.93
N LEU A 202 5.15 -10.74 -35.33
CA LEU A 202 4.46 -9.58 -35.91
C LEU A 202 3.72 -9.96 -37.19
N ASP A 203 4.35 -10.74 -38.07
CA ASP A 203 3.74 -11.22 -39.30
C ASP A 203 2.53 -12.13 -39.04
N ALA A 204 2.61 -12.97 -38.01
CA ALA A 204 1.49 -13.81 -37.59
C ALA A 204 0.33 -12.99 -37.01
N ILE A 205 0.63 -11.98 -36.19
CA ILE A 205 -0.35 -11.04 -35.63
C ILE A 205 -1.04 -10.25 -36.75
N ARG A 206 -0.30 -9.66 -37.68
CA ARG A 206 -0.86 -8.92 -38.84
C ARG A 206 -1.83 -9.78 -39.66
N LYS A 207 -1.52 -11.06 -39.86
CA LYS A 207 -2.40 -12.00 -40.57
C LYS A 207 -3.68 -12.32 -39.80
N GLN A 208 -3.65 -12.30 -38.47
CA GLN A 208 -4.78 -12.63 -37.61
C GLN A 208 -5.68 -11.42 -37.30
N ALA A 209 -5.08 -10.30 -36.90
CA ALA A 209 -5.79 -9.09 -36.47
C ALA A 209 -6.12 -8.12 -37.62
N GLY A 210 -5.39 -8.21 -38.75
CA GLY A 210 -5.58 -7.33 -39.89
C GLY A 210 -5.02 -5.92 -39.68
N ASN A 211 -5.62 -5.12 -38.78
CA ASN A 211 -5.18 -3.77 -38.45
C ASN A 211 -4.36 -3.76 -37.15
N VAL A 212 -3.15 -3.19 -37.19
CA VAL A 212 -2.19 -3.30 -36.09
C VAL A 212 -1.42 -1.99 -35.95
N VAL A 213 -1.18 -1.53 -34.72
CA VAL A 213 -0.26 -0.43 -34.37
C VAL A 213 0.97 -1.04 -33.71
N VAL A 214 2.13 -0.86 -34.33
CA VAL A 214 3.41 -1.42 -33.87
C VAL A 214 4.14 -0.41 -32.98
N VAL A 215 4.53 -0.83 -31.78
CA VAL A 215 5.28 -0.05 -30.81
C VAL A 215 6.71 -0.59 -30.69
N GLY A 216 7.73 0.25 -30.82
CA GLY A 216 9.12 -0.20 -30.67
C GLY A 216 10.18 0.90 -30.69
N GLN A 217 11.44 0.51 -30.56
CA GLN A 217 12.61 1.41 -30.42
C GLN A 217 13.20 1.89 -31.77
N GLY A 218 12.55 1.62 -32.91
CA GLY A 218 13.16 1.64 -34.27
C GLY A 218 13.95 2.91 -34.66
N THR A 219 14.84 2.79 -35.66
CA THR A 219 15.69 3.89 -36.20
C THR A 219 15.00 4.63 -37.37
N ASP A 220 15.48 5.84 -37.71
CA ASP A 220 14.88 6.80 -38.68
C ASP A 220 14.79 6.34 -40.15
N SER A 221 14.68 5.04 -40.45
CA SER A 221 14.42 4.58 -41.80
C SER A 221 12.94 4.79 -42.15
N GLU A 222 12.67 5.78 -43.01
CA GLU A 222 11.34 6.33 -43.36
C GLU A 222 10.30 5.32 -43.92
N ASP A 223 10.63 4.05 -44.16
CA ASP A 223 9.74 3.07 -44.82
C ASP A 223 9.43 1.78 -44.01
N ASP A 224 10.03 1.55 -42.82
CA ASP A 224 9.85 0.28 -42.06
C ASP A 224 9.95 0.44 -40.52
N GLY A 225 9.71 1.66 -40.00
CA GLY A 225 9.73 1.97 -38.57
C GLY A 225 8.43 1.58 -37.82
N PRO A 226 8.44 1.57 -36.47
CA PRO A 226 7.22 1.39 -35.69
C PRO A 226 6.25 2.58 -35.87
N ASP A 227 4.96 2.33 -35.71
CA ASP A 227 3.91 3.37 -35.74
C ASP A 227 4.01 4.30 -34.52
N VAL A 228 4.45 3.76 -33.38
CA VAL A 228 4.80 4.52 -32.18
C VAL A 228 6.22 4.17 -31.76
N ARG A 229 7.08 5.18 -31.73
CA ARG A 229 8.44 5.04 -31.21
C ARG A 229 8.39 5.13 -29.69
N ALA A 230 8.97 4.15 -29.01
CA ALA A 230 9.17 4.17 -27.58
C ALA A 230 10.66 4.03 -27.30
N THR A 231 11.25 5.01 -26.63
CA THR A 231 12.69 5.10 -26.33
C THR A 231 12.92 4.99 -24.84
N TYR A 232 13.96 4.25 -24.44
CA TYR A 232 14.45 4.22 -23.06
C TYR A 232 15.69 5.12 -22.95
N ASP A 233 15.57 6.21 -22.19
CA ASP A 233 16.60 7.23 -22.07
C ASP A 233 17.52 7.02 -20.84
N GLY A 234 17.37 5.87 -20.19
CA GLY A 234 18.17 5.47 -19.04
C GLY A 234 17.52 5.78 -17.69
N ARG A 235 18.13 5.20 -16.66
CA ARG A 235 17.75 5.43 -15.27
C ARG A 235 17.97 6.89 -14.85
N THR A 236 16.96 7.51 -14.24
CA THR A 236 17.05 8.87 -13.66
C THR A 236 17.45 8.84 -12.18
N ASN A 237 16.92 7.86 -11.44
CA ASN A 237 17.28 7.55 -10.05
C ASN A 237 17.12 6.04 -9.81
N HIS A 238 17.34 5.51 -8.61
CA HIS A 238 17.30 4.05 -8.36
C HIS A 238 15.93 3.40 -8.57
N THR A 239 14.85 4.17 -8.76
CA THR A 239 13.48 3.67 -8.95
C THR A 239 12.80 4.11 -10.24
N GLU A 240 13.32 5.13 -10.93
CA GLU A 240 12.70 5.71 -12.13
C GLU A 240 13.64 5.70 -13.34
N ALA A 241 13.04 5.56 -14.52
CA ALA A 241 13.73 5.69 -15.81
C ALA A 241 13.04 6.71 -16.71
N ALA A 242 13.83 7.49 -17.42
CA ALA A 242 13.33 8.41 -18.44
C ALA A 242 12.96 7.65 -19.71
N ILE A 243 11.83 8.03 -20.31
CA ILE A 243 11.35 7.51 -21.58
C ILE A 243 10.84 8.63 -22.48
N SER A 244 10.92 8.38 -23.79
CA SER A 244 10.35 9.25 -24.81
C SER A 244 9.43 8.44 -25.73
N LEU A 245 8.19 8.88 -25.88
CA LEU A 245 7.17 8.26 -26.73
C LEU A 245 6.79 9.22 -27.86
N SER A 246 6.79 8.75 -29.11
CA SER A 246 6.44 9.57 -30.27
C SER A 246 5.49 8.80 -31.19
N GLY A 247 4.28 9.33 -31.38
CA GLY A 247 3.28 8.85 -32.33
C GLY A 247 3.14 9.77 -33.55
N SER A 248 2.08 9.58 -34.33
CA SER A 248 1.86 10.34 -35.57
C SER A 248 1.69 11.86 -35.38
N ASP A 249 1.13 12.25 -34.25
CA ASP A 249 0.62 13.59 -33.96
C ASP A 249 0.74 13.98 -32.48
N TRP A 250 1.51 13.21 -31.70
CA TRP A 250 1.73 13.43 -30.28
C TRP A 250 3.12 12.96 -29.86
N GLU A 251 3.69 13.60 -28.86
CA GLU A 251 4.99 13.27 -28.27
C GLU A 251 4.94 13.45 -26.75
N VAL A 252 5.53 12.52 -26.00
CA VAL A 252 5.56 12.56 -24.54
C VAL A 252 6.95 12.17 -24.06
N GLU A 253 7.58 13.06 -23.29
CA GLU A 253 8.77 12.76 -22.49
C GLU A 253 8.34 12.68 -21.03
N THR A 254 8.66 11.58 -20.34
CA THR A 254 8.32 11.40 -18.92
C THR A 254 9.26 10.41 -18.25
N ALA A 255 9.15 10.26 -16.94
CA ALA A 255 9.77 9.17 -16.20
C ALA A 255 8.71 8.10 -15.86
N ILE A 256 9.12 6.83 -15.84
CA ILE A 256 8.28 5.72 -15.37
C ILE A 256 8.91 5.07 -14.14
N PRO A 257 8.11 4.63 -13.15
CA PRO A 257 8.58 3.99 -11.93
C PRO A 257 8.87 2.49 -12.14
N LEU A 258 9.28 2.13 -13.36
CA LEU A 258 9.62 0.77 -13.78
C LEU A 258 10.89 0.83 -14.64
N LEU A 259 11.97 0.22 -14.15
CA LEU A 259 13.26 0.23 -14.83
C LEU A 259 13.33 -0.79 -15.98
N GLY A 260 14.19 -0.50 -16.95
CA GLY A 260 14.52 -1.38 -18.07
C GLY A 260 13.84 -1.02 -19.40
N GLU A 261 14.58 -1.24 -20.50
CA GLU A 261 14.18 -0.87 -21.87
C GLU A 261 12.80 -1.40 -22.30
N HIS A 262 12.47 -2.62 -21.88
CA HIS A 262 11.20 -3.26 -22.19
C HIS A 262 9.99 -2.54 -21.56
N GLN A 263 10.18 -1.78 -20.48
CA GLN A 263 9.12 -0.98 -19.88
C GLN A 263 8.77 0.25 -20.70
N ALA A 264 9.72 0.84 -21.44
CA ALA A 264 9.42 1.90 -22.38
C ALA A 264 8.48 1.40 -23.49
N GLN A 265 8.70 0.19 -24.00
CA GLN A 265 7.79 -0.43 -24.98
C GLN A 265 6.39 -0.70 -24.38
N ASN A 266 6.33 -1.22 -23.15
CA ASN A 266 5.05 -1.43 -22.44
C ASN A 266 4.31 -0.08 -22.23
N ALA A 267 5.03 0.99 -21.90
CA ALA A 267 4.47 2.34 -21.76
C ALA A 267 3.93 2.86 -23.09
N GLY A 268 4.64 2.64 -24.21
CA GLY A 268 4.15 2.98 -25.54
C GLY A 268 2.88 2.23 -25.92
N ILE A 269 2.78 0.94 -25.59
CA ILE A 269 1.55 0.15 -25.80
C ILE A 269 0.41 0.69 -24.93
N ALA A 270 0.68 0.99 -23.66
CA ALA A 270 -0.31 1.58 -22.76
C ALA A 270 -0.83 2.92 -23.27
N ALA A 271 0.06 3.78 -23.80
CA ALA A 271 -0.31 5.05 -24.42
C ALA A 271 -1.22 4.85 -25.65
N VAL A 272 -0.92 3.87 -26.51
CA VAL A 272 -1.79 3.52 -27.65
C VAL A 272 -3.16 3.08 -27.17
N LEU A 273 -3.23 2.15 -26.20
CA LEU A 273 -4.50 1.68 -25.65
C LEU A 273 -5.31 2.82 -25.05
N ALA A 274 -4.70 3.66 -24.22
CA ALA A 274 -5.40 4.76 -23.57
C ALA A 274 -5.98 5.76 -24.59
N ARG A 275 -5.21 6.12 -25.63
CA ARG A 275 -5.65 7.02 -26.71
C ARG A 275 -6.71 6.41 -27.64
N GLN A 276 -6.85 5.08 -27.68
CA GLN A 276 -7.95 4.43 -28.41
C GLN A 276 -9.29 4.53 -27.65
N ILE A 277 -9.23 4.73 -26.34
CA ILE A 277 -10.39 4.70 -25.44
C ILE A 277 -10.87 6.13 -25.13
N ALA A 278 -9.94 7.04 -24.85
CA ALA A 278 -10.23 8.41 -24.43
C ALA A 278 -9.36 9.44 -25.19
N ASP A 279 -9.82 10.70 -25.19
CA ASP A 279 -9.04 11.84 -25.69
C ASP A 279 -8.04 12.28 -24.63
N VAL A 280 -6.93 11.55 -24.54
CA VAL A 280 -5.90 11.77 -23.51
C VAL A 280 -4.87 12.79 -24.00
N SER A 281 -4.64 13.85 -23.22
CA SER A 281 -3.60 14.83 -23.46
C SER A 281 -2.19 14.26 -23.21
N GLU A 282 -1.16 14.92 -23.76
CA GLU A 282 0.24 14.55 -23.51
C GLU A 282 0.62 14.67 -22.02
N GLU A 283 0.04 15.64 -21.31
CA GLU A 283 0.25 15.84 -19.87
C GLU A 283 -0.39 14.72 -19.03
N GLU A 284 -1.62 14.31 -19.35
CA GLU A 284 -2.29 13.18 -18.68
C GLU A 284 -1.57 11.86 -18.95
N LEU A 285 -1.08 11.64 -20.18
CA LEU A 285 -0.22 10.51 -20.52
C LEU A 285 1.04 10.51 -19.67
N ALA A 286 1.76 11.64 -19.59
CA ALA A 286 2.99 11.76 -18.81
C ALA A 286 2.75 11.45 -17.32
N ARG A 287 1.70 12.03 -16.72
CA ARG A 287 1.33 11.82 -15.31
C ARG A 287 0.91 10.37 -15.04
N GLY A 288 0.05 9.81 -15.88
CA GLY A 288 -0.47 8.44 -15.71
C GLY A 288 0.63 7.39 -15.83
N LEU A 289 1.52 7.53 -16.80
CA LEU A 289 2.67 6.64 -16.96
C LEU A 289 3.62 6.72 -15.75
N ARG A 290 3.87 7.92 -15.21
CA ARG A 290 4.71 8.12 -14.02
C ARG A 290 4.10 7.56 -12.72
N LYS A 291 2.77 7.42 -12.66
CA LYS A 291 2.04 6.75 -11.56
C LYS A 291 1.90 5.23 -11.73
N GLY A 292 2.28 4.71 -12.90
CA GLY A 292 2.16 3.30 -13.31
C GLY A 292 3.06 2.28 -12.58
N PHE A 293 3.23 2.41 -11.27
CA PHE A 293 3.99 1.46 -10.46
C PHE A 293 3.35 0.08 -10.46
N TRP A 294 4.19 -0.96 -10.64
CA TRP A 294 3.79 -2.37 -10.62
C TRP A 294 4.82 -3.21 -9.85
N PRO A 295 4.43 -3.88 -8.76
CA PRO A 295 5.39 -4.52 -7.87
C PRO A 295 6.01 -5.79 -8.48
N GLY A 296 7.24 -6.11 -8.09
CA GLY A 296 8.02 -7.23 -8.61
C GLY A 296 8.46 -7.11 -10.08
N ARG A 297 8.65 -5.89 -10.58
CA ARG A 297 9.20 -5.57 -11.91
C ARG A 297 10.41 -4.66 -11.74
N PHE A 298 11.59 -5.25 -11.61
CA PHE A 298 12.81 -4.59 -11.18
C PHE A 298 12.54 -3.64 -10.00
N GLU A 299 11.90 -4.17 -8.96
CA GLU A 299 11.47 -3.36 -7.81
C GLU A 299 12.66 -3.21 -6.85
N VAL A 300 13.21 -2.00 -6.76
CA VAL A 300 14.29 -1.68 -5.83
C VAL A 300 13.72 -1.47 -4.42
N MET A 301 14.25 -2.22 -3.45
CA MET A 301 13.80 -2.24 -2.04
C MET A 301 14.82 -1.64 -1.07
N GLY A 302 16.05 -1.42 -1.51
CA GLY A 302 17.13 -0.80 -0.73
C GLY A 302 18.30 -0.46 -1.63
N THR A 303 19.15 0.49 -1.21
CA THR A 303 20.35 0.94 -1.95
C THR A 303 21.66 0.48 -1.31
N ASP A 304 21.66 0.15 -0.03
CA ASP A 304 22.86 -0.22 0.73
C ASP A 304 22.59 -1.44 1.66
N PRO A 305 22.66 -2.69 1.16
CA PRO A 305 22.95 -3.11 -0.22
C PRO A 305 21.84 -2.75 -1.21
N LEU A 306 22.17 -2.76 -2.50
CA LEU A 306 21.18 -2.69 -3.57
C LEU A 306 20.33 -3.96 -3.52
N VAL A 307 19.05 -3.85 -3.16
CA VAL A 307 18.12 -4.99 -3.10
C VAL A 307 17.06 -4.86 -4.19
N VAL A 308 16.96 -5.86 -5.06
CA VAL A 308 16.05 -5.87 -6.22
C VAL A 308 15.16 -7.10 -6.20
N LEU A 309 13.85 -6.91 -6.42
CA LEU A 309 12.88 -7.98 -6.62
C LEU A 309 12.39 -7.97 -8.07
N ASP A 310 12.55 -9.08 -8.80
CA ASP A 310 12.07 -9.17 -10.18
C ASP A 310 11.46 -10.54 -10.54
N GLY A 311 10.28 -10.49 -11.16
CA GLY A 311 9.49 -11.67 -11.53
C GLY A 311 9.94 -12.46 -12.76
N ALA A 312 11.15 -12.23 -13.30
CA ALA A 312 11.69 -12.96 -14.43
C ALA A 312 11.63 -14.48 -14.19
N HIS A 313 10.97 -15.18 -15.11
CA HIS A 313 10.62 -16.60 -14.96
C HIS A 313 10.74 -17.39 -16.28
N ASN A 314 11.45 -16.82 -17.25
CA ASN A 314 11.82 -17.43 -18.52
C ASN A 314 13.16 -16.82 -18.99
N PRO A 315 13.88 -17.47 -19.92
CA PRO A 315 15.22 -17.00 -20.33
C PRO A 315 15.24 -15.57 -20.92
N GLY A 316 14.21 -15.21 -21.69
CA GLY A 316 14.13 -13.86 -22.28
C GLY A 316 13.92 -12.75 -21.24
N ALA A 317 13.12 -13.03 -20.20
CA ALA A 317 12.94 -12.12 -19.08
C ALA A 317 14.23 -12.00 -18.24
N CYS A 318 14.96 -13.11 -18.04
CA CYS A 318 16.27 -13.10 -17.36
C CYS A 318 17.33 -12.30 -18.14
N ASP A 319 17.35 -12.37 -19.48
CA ASP A 319 18.23 -11.54 -20.32
C ASP A 319 17.88 -10.05 -20.22
N ALA A 320 16.59 -9.70 -20.22
CA ALA A 320 16.14 -8.33 -20.01
C ALA A 320 16.53 -7.81 -18.62
N LEU A 321 16.36 -8.63 -17.59
CA LEU A 321 16.77 -8.34 -16.22
C LEU A 321 18.29 -8.13 -16.12
N ALA A 322 19.10 -8.99 -16.76
CA ALA A 322 20.55 -8.86 -16.80
C ALA A 322 21.01 -7.52 -17.42
N LYS A 323 20.33 -7.05 -18.47
CA LYS A 323 20.60 -5.73 -19.07
C LYS A 323 20.32 -4.60 -18.09
N THR A 324 19.19 -4.64 -17.38
CA THR A 324 18.86 -3.60 -16.39
C THR A 324 19.82 -3.64 -15.19
N ILE A 325 20.25 -4.82 -14.74
CA ILE A 325 21.29 -4.97 -13.69
C ILE A 325 22.59 -4.28 -14.12
N SER A 326 22.96 -4.36 -15.40
CA SER A 326 24.21 -3.75 -15.91
C SER A 326 24.25 -2.22 -15.86
N GLU A 327 23.13 -1.56 -15.54
CA GLU A 327 23.04 -0.11 -15.30
C GLU A 327 23.42 0.28 -13.86
N PHE A 328 23.69 -0.69 -12.98
CA PHE A 328 24.07 -0.48 -11.59
C PHE A 328 25.50 -0.94 -11.34
N ASP A 329 26.23 -0.16 -10.54
CA ASP A 329 27.53 -0.54 -10.01
C ASP A 329 27.32 -1.30 -8.69
N TYR A 330 28.02 -2.42 -8.51
CA TYR A 330 28.03 -3.23 -7.30
C TYR A 330 29.33 -4.05 -7.20
N ASP A 331 29.72 -4.44 -5.99
CA ASP A 331 30.95 -5.20 -5.72
C ASP A 331 30.75 -6.72 -5.84
N GLU A 332 29.86 -7.33 -5.05
CA GLU A 332 29.46 -8.75 -5.16
C GLU A 332 27.99 -8.93 -5.55
N PHE A 333 27.71 -9.96 -6.36
CA PHE A 333 26.35 -10.33 -6.76
C PHE A 333 25.81 -11.53 -5.98
N HIS A 334 24.82 -11.26 -5.11
CA HIS A 334 24.06 -12.24 -4.34
C HIS A 334 22.70 -12.50 -5.01
N LEU A 335 22.43 -13.73 -5.39
CA LEU A 335 21.22 -14.15 -6.06
C LEU A 335 20.38 -15.05 -5.14
N VAL A 336 19.14 -14.68 -4.89
CA VAL A 336 18.10 -15.55 -4.33
C VAL A 336 17.20 -16.01 -5.47
N PHE A 337 17.15 -17.33 -5.72
CA PHE A 337 16.42 -17.87 -6.86
C PHE A 337 15.42 -18.95 -6.48
N GLY A 338 14.17 -18.76 -6.89
CA GLY A 338 13.07 -19.71 -6.70
C GLY A 338 12.15 -19.74 -7.91
N ALA A 339 12.03 -20.91 -8.56
CA ALA A 339 11.31 -21.06 -9.83
C ALA A 339 10.36 -22.27 -9.82
N MET A 340 9.51 -22.37 -10.84
CA MET A 340 8.53 -23.46 -11.01
C MET A 340 9.13 -24.60 -11.83
N HIS A 341 8.72 -25.85 -11.56
CA HIS A 341 9.28 -27.06 -12.20
C HIS A 341 9.03 -27.18 -13.72
N ASP A 342 8.11 -26.38 -14.28
CA ASP A 342 7.79 -26.35 -15.70
C ASP A 342 8.65 -25.36 -16.50
N LYS A 343 9.61 -24.69 -15.86
CA LYS A 343 10.49 -23.68 -16.47
C LYS A 343 11.84 -24.24 -16.89
N ASP A 344 12.45 -23.59 -17.87
CA ASP A 344 13.79 -23.92 -18.36
C ASP A 344 14.86 -23.28 -17.45
N ILE A 345 15.09 -23.93 -16.31
CA ILE A 345 15.96 -23.40 -15.24
C ILE A 345 17.40 -23.19 -15.71
N GLN A 346 17.94 -24.08 -16.56
CA GLN A 346 19.31 -23.95 -17.04
C GLN A 346 19.46 -22.72 -17.93
N SER A 347 18.57 -22.56 -18.93
CA SER A 347 18.62 -21.40 -19.82
C SER A 347 18.36 -20.08 -19.07
N MET A 348 17.55 -20.10 -18.01
CA MET A 348 17.36 -18.94 -17.14
C MET A 348 18.63 -18.58 -16.35
N ALA A 349 19.30 -19.57 -15.76
CA ALA A 349 20.57 -19.35 -15.08
C ALA A 349 21.62 -18.78 -16.05
N ASP A 350 21.76 -19.39 -17.24
CA ASP A 350 22.71 -18.95 -18.27
C ASP A 350 22.45 -17.53 -18.79
N ALA A 351 21.20 -17.04 -18.73
CA ALA A 351 20.83 -15.69 -19.15
C ALA A 351 21.14 -14.60 -18.10
N LEU A 352 21.29 -14.97 -16.83
CA LEU A 352 21.65 -14.04 -15.76
C LEU A 352 23.18 -13.84 -15.69
N PRO A 353 23.67 -12.71 -15.16
CA PRO A 353 25.06 -12.59 -14.76
C PRO A 353 25.43 -13.72 -13.79
N THR A 354 26.65 -14.23 -13.84
CA THR A 354 27.09 -15.28 -12.92
C THR A 354 27.20 -14.71 -11.51
N PRO A 355 26.45 -15.22 -10.52
CA PRO A 355 26.49 -14.67 -9.17
C PRO A 355 27.72 -15.15 -8.39
N ASP A 356 28.26 -14.27 -7.55
CA ASP A 356 29.29 -14.62 -6.57
C ASP A 356 28.71 -15.58 -5.53
N ARG A 357 27.43 -15.39 -5.18
CA ARG A 357 26.67 -16.28 -4.29
C ARG A 357 25.27 -16.51 -4.83
N ALA A 358 24.87 -17.77 -5.00
CA ALA A 358 23.49 -18.16 -5.34
C ALA A 358 22.86 -18.92 -4.17
N VAL A 359 21.67 -18.50 -3.76
CA VAL A 359 20.85 -19.12 -2.73
C VAL A 359 19.60 -19.69 -3.40
N ALA A 360 19.62 -21.00 -3.66
CA ALA A 360 18.49 -21.73 -4.20
C ALA A 360 17.43 -21.93 -3.10
N CYS A 361 16.18 -21.60 -3.41
CA CYS A 361 15.07 -21.68 -2.47
C CYS A 361 13.80 -22.26 -3.09
N HIS A 362 12.87 -22.68 -2.23
CA HIS A 362 11.60 -23.27 -2.63
C HIS A 362 10.43 -22.34 -2.28
N PRO A 363 9.80 -21.67 -3.26
CA PRO A 363 8.54 -20.95 -3.04
C PRO A 363 7.48 -21.87 -2.45
N ASN A 364 6.66 -21.37 -1.53
CA ASN A 364 5.59 -22.09 -0.83
C ASN A 364 4.37 -22.38 -1.73
N ILE A 365 4.59 -23.13 -2.80
CA ILE A 365 3.56 -23.60 -3.72
C ILE A 365 3.92 -24.97 -4.27
N ASP A 366 2.93 -25.86 -4.44
CA ASP A 366 3.11 -27.25 -4.87
C ASP A 366 3.84 -27.44 -6.21
N ARG A 367 3.91 -26.39 -7.03
CA ARG A 367 4.53 -26.40 -8.37
C ARG A 367 5.96 -25.85 -8.38
N ALA A 368 6.50 -25.43 -7.24
CA ALA A 368 7.89 -25.01 -7.15
C ALA A 368 8.84 -26.16 -7.52
N GLU A 369 10.00 -25.81 -8.05
CA GLU A 369 11.06 -26.77 -8.37
C GLU A 369 11.85 -27.16 -7.11
N ASP A 370 12.45 -28.35 -7.13
CA ASP A 370 13.33 -28.82 -6.08
C ASP A 370 14.58 -27.93 -5.99
N VAL A 371 14.93 -27.54 -4.76
CA VAL A 371 16.08 -26.70 -4.45
C VAL A 371 17.38 -27.29 -5.00
N GLU A 372 17.52 -28.61 -5.04
CA GLU A 372 18.70 -29.28 -5.58
C GLU A 372 18.84 -29.08 -7.10
N VAL A 373 17.72 -29.02 -7.84
CA VAL A 373 17.72 -28.79 -9.29
C VAL A 373 18.18 -27.36 -9.58
N ILE A 374 17.61 -26.39 -8.84
CA ILE A 374 18.00 -24.98 -8.96
C ILE A 374 19.48 -24.80 -8.62
N ALA A 375 19.92 -25.33 -7.47
CA ALA A 375 21.31 -25.24 -7.04
C ALA A 375 22.25 -25.83 -8.10
N ARG A 376 21.87 -26.96 -8.71
CA ARG A 376 22.68 -27.60 -9.75
C ARG A 376 22.84 -26.73 -11.00
N ALA A 377 21.80 -26.01 -11.42
CA ALA A 377 21.88 -25.12 -12.57
C ALA A 377 22.91 -23.99 -12.36
N PHE A 378 22.91 -23.37 -11.17
CA PHE A 378 23.88 -22.32 -10.82
C PHE A 378 25.30 -22.86 -10.58
N GLU A 379 25.44 -24.07 -10.04
CA GLU A 379 26.75 -24.77 -10.01
C GLU A 379 27.31 -25.01 -11.42
N GLU A 380 26.46 -25.35 -12.39
CA GLU A 380 26.86 -25.60 -13.77
C GLU A 380 27.13 -24.30 -14.56
N GLN A 381 26.39 -23.23 -14.26
CA GLN A 381 26.66 -21.88 -14.77
C GLN A 381 28.04 -21.38 -14.30
N GLY A 382 28.45 -21.76 -13.08
CA GLY A 382 29.74 -21.40 -12.49
C GLY A 382 29.67 -20.36 -11.37
N ALA A 383 28.53 -20.27 -10.67
CA ALA A 383 28.38 -19.43 -9.48
C ALA A 383 29.46 -19.73 -8.42
N GLY A 384 29.89 -18.71 -7.68
CA GLY A 384 30.98 -18.83 -6.71
C GLY A 384 30.65 -19.77 -5.54
N GLU A 385 29.66 -19.41 -4.73
CA GLU A 385 29.07 -20.25 -3.68
C GLU A 385 27.60 -20.53 -3.99
N VAL A 386 27.15 -21.79 -3.81
CA VAL A 386 25.74 -22.17 -3.99
C VAL A 386 25.18 -22.78 -2.71
N VAL A 387 24.17 -22.12 -2.15
CA VAL A 387 23.50 -22.47 -0.89
C VAL A 387 22.11 -22.98 -1.16
N ARG A 388 21.64 -23.90 -0.32
CA ARG A 388 20.32 -24.52 -0.40
C ARG A 388 19.54 -24.19 0.86
N VAL A 389 18.38 -23.57 0.70
CA VAL A 389 17.48 -23.23 1.81
C VAL A 389 16.06 -23.63 1.46
N SER A 390 15.27 -23.94 2.48
CA SER A 390 13.92 -24.51 2.29
C SER A 390 12.83 -23.47 2.04
N SER A 391 13.11 -22.18 2.22
CA SER A 391 12.13 -21.10 2.06
C SER A 391 12.79 -19.86 1.48
N VAL A 392 11.98 -19.02 0.83
CA VAL A 392 12.41 -17.73 0.27
C VAL A 392 12.86 -16.78 1.38
N GLU A 393 12.13 -16.73 2.50
CA GLU A 393 12.47 -15.90 3.67
C GLU A 393 13.89 -16.20 4.19
N SER A 394 14.20 -17.47 4.44
CA SER A 394 15.54 -17.85 4.90
C SER A 394 16.61 -17.63 3.82
N ALA A 395 16.25 -17.63 2.55
CA ALA A 395 17.16 -17.32 1.45
C ALA A 395 17.54 -15.84 1.43
N LEU A 396 16.55 -14.98 1.60
CA LEU A 396 16.72 -13.54 1.65
C LEU A 396 17.53 -13.14 2.89
N GLU A 397 17.20 -13.68 4.07
CA GLU A 397 18.02 -13.48 5.28
C GLU A 397 19.47 -13.96 5.07
N ASN A 398 19.67 -15.09 4.40
CA ASN A 398 21.02 -15.56 4.12
C ASN A 398 21.81 -14.61 3.21
N ALA A 399 21.15 -13.98 2.24
CA ALA A 399 21.78 -12.99 1.38
C ALA A 399 22.14 -11.72 2.17
N PHE A 400 21.21 -11.21 3.00
CA PHE A 400 21.46 -10.05 3.87
C PHE A 400 22.59 -10.27 4.88
N ASP A 401 22.66 -11.45 5.50
CA ASP A 401 23.70 -11.79 6.46
C ASP A 401 25.12 -11.79 5.84
N THR A 402 25.22 -11.89 4.51
CA THR A 402 26.49 -11.99 3.80
C THR A 402 26.85 -10.77 2.94
N ALA A 403 25.86 -10.01 2.50
CA ALA A 403 26.08 -8.86 1.63
C ALA A 403 26.71 -7.68 2.37
N GLY A 404 27.70 -7.03 1.75
CA GLY A 404 28.20 -5.72 2.15
C GLY A 404 27.29 -4.58 1.69
N GLU A 405 27.58 -3.34 2.12
CA GLU A 405 26.80 -2.15 1.76
C GLU A 405 26.84 -1.85 0.24
N ASP A 406 27.95 -2.18 -0.44
CA ASP A 406 28.16 -1.94 -1.89
C ASP A 406 27.74 -3.13 -2.78
N ASP A 407 27.06 -4.15 -2.23
CA ASP A 407 26.68 -5.38 -2.94
C ASP A 407 25.27 -5.32 -3.56
N LEU A 408 24.99 -6.23 -4.50
CA LEU A 408 23.66 -6.46 -5.08
C LEU A 408 23.03 -7.74 -4.53
N ILE A 409 21.82 -7.63 -3.98
CA ILE A 409 20.92 -8.76 -3.69
C ILE A 409 19.77 -8.76 -4.69
N LEU A 410 19.65 -9.81 -5.51
CA LEU A 410 18.52 -10.01 -6.43
C LEU A 410 17.66 -11.19 -5.98
N VAL A 411 16.35 -10.97 -5.85
CA VAL A 411 15.37 -12.05 -5.73
C VAL A 411 14.63 -12.24 -7.06
N THR A 412 14.75 -13.42 -7.67
CA THR A 412 14.08 -13.71 -8.95
C THR A 412 13.77 -15.19 -9.17
N GLY A 413 13.33 -15.55 -10.39
CA GLY A 413 12.98 -16.91 -10.82
C GLY A 413 11.48 -17.16 -10.90
N SER A 414 10.68 -16.43 -10.12
CA SER A 414 9.22 -16.44 -10.21
C SER A 414 8.58 -15.29 -9.46
N LEU A 415 7.38 -14.91 -9.87
CA LEU A 415 6.53 -13.97 -9.13
C LEU A 415 6.14 -14.49 -7.73
N PHE A 416 6.13 -15.80 -7.51
CA PHE A 416 5.84 -16.38 -6.19
C PHE A 416 7.02 -16.19 -5.22
N ALA A 417 8.26 -16.37 -5.71
CA ALA A 417 9.44 -16.06 -4.91
C ALA A 417 9.48 -14.57 -4.56
N VAL A 418 9.22 -13.70 -5.54
CA VAL A 418 9.15 -12.25 -5.31
C VAL A 418 8.05 -11.88 -4.31
N ALA A 419 6.85 -12.45 -4.44
CA ALA A 419 5.75 -12.20 -3.50
C ALA A 419 6.14 -12.55 -2.05
N GLU A 420 6.70 -13.74 -1.84
CA GLU A 420 7.15 -14.17 -0.50
C GLU A 420 8.27 -13.29 0.05
N ALA A 421 9.25 -12.91 -0.78
CA ALA A 421 10.31 -12.00 -0.38
C ALA A 421 9.78 -10.60 -0.02
N ARG A 422 8.86 -10.07 -0.83
CA ARG A 422 8.28 -8.73 -0.66
C ARG A 422 7.58 -8.58 0.70
N THR A 423 7.04 -9.67 1.27
CA THR A 423 6.42 -9.65 2.61
C THR A 423 7.33 -9.15 3.71
N ARG A 424 8.66 -9.18 3.54
CA ARG A 424 9.61 -8.55 4.47
C ARG A 424 9.31 -7.06 4.68
N TRP A 425 8.90 -6.36 3.63
CA TRP A 425 8.69 -4.90 3.65
C TRP A 425 7.23 -4.49 3.75
N THR A 426 6.31 -5.37 3.32
CA THR A 426 4.87 -5.05 3.16
C THR A 426 4.00 -5.75 4.19
N ARG A 427 4.61 -6.35 5.21
CA ARG A 427 3.87 -6.99 6.29
C ARG A 427 3.86 -6.03 7.47
N ALA A 428 2.83 -5.18 7.53
CA ALA A 428 2.54 -4.42 8.73
C ALA A 428 2.22 -5.37 9.89
N GLU A 429 3.03 -5.31 10.95
CA GLU A 429 2.67 -5.92 12.24
C GLU A 429 1.76 -4.96 13.00
N ILE A 430 0.46 -4.98 12.71
CA ILE A 430 -0.50 -4.04 13.33
C ILE A 430 -0.63 -4.36 14.84
N PRO A 431 -0.09 -3.52 15.75
CA PRO A 431 -0.12 -3.79 17.17
C PRO A 431 -1.52 -3.50 17.70
N LYS A 432 -2.32 -4.54 17.93
CA LYS A 432 -3.66 -4.36 18.54
C LYS A 432 -3.52 -4.25 20.06
N ARG A 433 -3.87 -3.10 20.62
CA ARG A 433 -4.07 -2.94 22.07
C ARG A 433 -5.49 -3.32 22.43
N ILE A 434 -5.65 -4.52 22.97
CA ILE A 434 -6.93 -5.03 23.41
C ILE A 434 -7.05 -4.81 24.91
N GLY A 435 -7.81 -3.81 25.33
CA GLY A 435 -8.06 -3.45 26.72
C GLY A 435 -9.33 -4.09 27.31
N ASN A 436 -10.29 -4.48 26.46
CA ASN A 436 -11.54 -5.09 26.92
C ASN A 436 -12.04 -6.26 26.04
N LEU A 437 -13.15 -6.91 26.47
CA LEU A 437 -13.70 -8.10 25.80
C LEU A 437 -14.43 -7.80 24.48
N GLU A 438 -14.89 -6.57 24.30
CA GLU A 438 -15.58 -6.10 23.10
C GLU A 438 -14.53 -5.80 22.02
N GLU A 439 -13.49 -5.04 22.35
CA GLU A 439 -12.30 -4.85 21.51
C GLU A 439 -11.66 -6.20 21.13
N ALA A 440 -11.58 -7.15 22.08
CA ALA A 440 -11.07 -8.49 21.81
C ALA A 440 -11.95 -9.27 20.82
N ARG A 441 -13.26 -9.07 20.89
CA ARG A 441 -14.22 -9.72 20.02
C ARG A 441 -14.14 -9.12 18.62
N GLU A 442 -14.16 -7.81 18.52
CA GLU A 442 -14.05 -7.05 17.26
C GLU A 442 -12.76 -7.41 16.53
N ALA A 443 -11.61 -7.37 17.22
CA ALA A 443 -10.32 -7.78 16.64
C ALA A 443 -10.35 -9.23 16.11
N LEU A 444 -10.94 -10.18 16.86
CA LEU A 444 -11.03 -11.57 16.43
C LEU A 444 -12.03 -11.78 15.28
N GLU A 445 -13.13 -11.04 15.25
CA GLU A 445 -14.11 -11.07 14.16
C GLU A 445 -13.52 -10.45 12.88
N GLY A 446 -12.77 -9.33 12.99
CA GLY A 446 -12.06 -8.68 11.89
C GLY A 446 -10.98 -9.56 11.24
N THR A 447 -10.31 -10.43 12.00
CA THR A 447 -9.37 -11.44 11.46
C THR A 447 -10.08 -12.69 10.90
N HIS A 448 -11.41 -12.66 10.74
CA HIS A 448 -12.22 -13.78 10.21
C HIS A 448 -12.10 -15.09 11.01
N VAL A 449 -11.86 -15.00 12.32
CA VAL A 449 -11.85 -16.19 13.19
C VAL A 449 -13.27 -16.77 13.28
N THR A 450 -13.40 -18.08 13.17
CA THR A 450 -14.72 -18.75 13.29
C THR A 450 -15.46 -18.33 14.59
N LYS A 451 -16.78 -18.22 14.55
CA LYS A 451 -17.61 -17.82 15.72
C LYS A 451 -17.32 -18.62 17.00
N PRO A 452 -17.12 -19.95 16.97
CA PRO A 452 -16.67 -20.71 18.14
C PRO A 452 -15.26 -20.34 18.60
N GLY A 453 -14.35 -20.00 17.68
CA GLY A 453 -13.01 -19.49 17.95
C GLY A 453 -13.02 -18.13 18.65
N VAL A 454 -13.79 -17.16 18.14
CA VAL A 454 -13.99 -15.84 18.77
C VAL A 454 -14.45 -15.98 20.22
N TRP A 455 -15.48 -16.80 20.46
CA TRP A 455 -16.02 -17.03 21.81
C TRP A 455 -14.99 -17.64 22.76
N ARG A 456 -14.10 -18.52 22.27
CA ARG A 456 -13.05 -19.18 23.07
C ARG A 456 -11.82 -18.30 23.31
N MET A 457 -11.50 -17.40 22.38
CA MET A 457 -10.22 -16.67 22.35
C MET A 457 -10.31 -15.25 22.92
N ARG A 458 -11.47 -14.59 22.86
CA ARG A 458 -11.64 -13.19 23.30
C ARG A 458 -11.17 -12.90 24.74
N GLY A 459 -11.31 -13.88 25.65
CA GLY A 459 -10.86 -13.72 27.05
C GLY A 459 -9.35 -13.90 27.25
N LYS A 460 -8.63 -14.40 26.25
CA LYS A 460 -7.18 -14.67 26.29
C LYS A 460 -6.34 -13.59 25.61
N ALA A 461 -6.98 -12.69 24.85
CA ALA A 461 -6.30 -11.70 24.00
C ALA A 461 -5.89 -10.39 24.72
N VAL A 462 -6.06 -10.28 26.05
CA VAL A 462 -5.84 -9.05 26.84
C VAL A 462 -4.63 -9.24 27.78
N HIS A 463 -3.51 -8.47 27.69
CA HIS A 463 -2.24 -8.70 28.44
C HIS A 463 -1.66 -7.47 29.18
N HIS A 464 -1.10 -7.62 30.40
CA HIS A 464 -0.55 -6.53 31.26
C HIS A 464 0.76 -6.91 32.04
N VAL A 465 1.49 -5.91 32.59
CA VAL A 465 2.66 -6.07 33.47
C VAL A 465 2.60 -5.08 34.65
N LEU A 466 2.72 -5.56 35.90
CA LEU A 466 2.62 -4.74 37.14
C LEU A 466 3.88 -4.89 38.01
N LYS A 467 4.50 -3.77 38.42
CA LYS A 467 5.55 -3.73 39.46
C LYS A 467 5.05 -3.05 40.73
N THR A 468 5.36 -3.62 41.89
CA THR A 468 4.92 -3.09 43.20
C THR A 468 5.82 -3.60 44.34
N ARG A 469 5.61 -3.09 45.56
CA ARG A 469 6.35 -3.49 46.77
C ARG A 469 5.41 -4.08 47.81
N VAL A 470 5.73 -5.28 48.27
CA VAL A 470 4.94 -6.02 49.25
C VAL A 470 5.85 -6.68 50.29
N GLN A 471 5.31 -7.12 51.42
CA GLN A 471 6.08 -7.85 52.43
C GLN A 471 6.57 -9.19 51.88
N VAL A 472 7.69 -9.72 52.41
CA VAL A 472 8.29 -10.99 51.96
C VAL A 472 7.28 -12.15 51.90
N ARG A 473 6.39 -12.25 52.89
CA ARG A 473 5.37 -13.31 52.96
C ARG A 473 4.21 -13.09 51.96
N GLN A 474 3.84 -11.83 51.71
CA GLN A 474 2.87 -11.48 50.66
C GLN A 474 3.44 -11.78 49.27
N ALA A 475 4.72 -11.45 49.03
CA ALA A 475 5.41 -11.70 47.77
C ALA A 475 5.45 -13.19 47.41
N GLN A 476 5.74 -14.07 48.38
CA GLN A 476 5.73 -15.52 48.20
C GLN A 476 4.33 -16.01 47.80
N TYR A 477 3.30 -15.52 48.49
CA TYR A 477 1.91 -15.89 48.22
C TYR A 477 1.44 -15.43 46.84
N ILE A 478 1.71 -14.17 46.48
CA ILE A 478 1.36 -13.60 45.16
C ILE A 478 2.08 -14.36 44.05
N LYS A 479 3.35 -14.74 44.25
CA LYS A 479 4.12 -15.52 43.27
C LYS A 479 3.53 -16.91 43.03
N GLU A 480 3.21 -17.63 44.10
CA GLU A 480 2.59 -18.96 44.01
C GLU A 480 1.24 -18.89 43.29
N GLU A 481 0.40 -17.90 43.63
CA GLU A 481 -0.90 -17.74 42.99
C GLU A 481 -0.78 -17.30 41.53
N MET A 482 0.11 -16.37 41.19
CA MET A 482 0.30 -15.91 39.81
C MET A 482 0.81 -17.03 38.90
N LEU A 483 1.79 -17.82 39.38
CA LEU A 483 2.27 -19.01 38.66
C LEU A 483 1.17 -20.07 38.50
N SER A 484 0.32 -20.26 39.51
CA SER A 484 -0.81 -21.21 39.43
C SER A 484 -1.85 -20.85 38.36
N LEU A 485 -1.93 -19.56 38.00
CA LEU A 485 -2.83 -19.02 36.99
C LEU A 485 -2.20 -18.98 35.59
N GLY A 486 -0.94 -19.42 35.45
CA GLY A 486 -0.19 -19.40 34.19
C GLY A 486 0.38 -18.02 33.82
N GLY A 487 0.50 -17.12 34.81
CA GLY A 487 1.28 -15.87 34.67
C GLY A 487 2.66 -16.02 35.31
N GLU A 488 3.47 -14.97 35.27
CA GLU A 488 4.82 -14.94 35.84
C GLU A 488 4.97 -13.91 36.96
N CYS A 489 5.90 -14.19 37.89
CA CYS A 489 6.19 -13.32 39.02
C CYS A 489 7.67 -13.38 39.41
N ALA A 490 8.39 -12.27 39.27
CA ALA A 490 9.77 -12.08 39.71
C ALA A 490 9.81 -11.29 41.04
N GLN A 491 10.79 -11.57 41.89
CA GLN A 491 10.98 -10.92 43.20
C GLN A 491 12.40 -10.37 43.29
N SER A 492 12.61 -9.20 43.92
CA SER A 492 13.96 -8.69 44.20
C SER A 492 14.73 -9.60 45.15
N GLY A 493 16.05 -9.70 45.01
CA GLY A 493 16.92 -10.60 45.80
C GLY A 493 17.11 -10.26 47.30
N LEU A 494 16.25 -9.43 47.89
CA LEU A 494 16.31 -9.02 49.30
C LEU A 494 15.44 -9.94 50.18
N ASN A 495 15.76 -11.24 50.24
CA ASN A 495 14.85 -12.26 50.79
C ASN A 495 15.12 -12.68 52.25
N ASP A 496 16.15 -12.11 52.89
CA ASP A 496 16.69 -12.59 54.18
C ASP A 496 16.31 -11.73 55.41
N ARG A 497 15.34 -10.81 55.28
CA ARG A 497 14.88 -9.97 56.40
C ARG A 497 13.36 -9.88 56.44
N ASP A 498 12.77 -10.50 57.47
CA ASP A 498 11.31 -10.58 57.68
C ASP A 498 10.64 -9.21 58.00
N ASP A 499 11.44 -8.14 58.14
CA ASP A 499 11.01 -6.82 58.61
C ASP A 499 10.93 -5.74 57.50
N GLU A 500 11.22 -6.05 56.22
CA GLU A 500 11.25 -5.09 55.10
C GLU A 500 10.34 -5.49 53.90
N ASN A 501 9.85 -4.49 53.14
CA ASN A 501 9.10 -4.71 51.89
C ASN A 501 10.07 -4.93 50.71
N ILE A 502 9.75 -5.90 49.86
CA ILE A 502 10.56 -6.28 48.68
C ILE A 502 9.86 -5.92 47.38
N ASP A 503 10.61 -5.72 46.29
CA ASP A 503 10.02 -5.49 44.97
C ASP A 503 9.49 -6.81 44.38
N VAL A 504 8.32 -6.75 43.76
CA VAL A 504 7.71 -7.84 42.99
C VAL A 504 7.28 -7.32 41.63
N LEU A 505 7.58 -8.07 40.58
CA LEU A 505 7.17 -7.83 39.20
C LEU A 505 6.25 -8.98 38.76
N LEU A 506 5.00 -8.68 38.44
CA LEU A 506 4.00 -9.62 37.95
C LEU A 506 3.82 -9.45 36.45
N MET A 507 3.59 -10.52 35.69
CA MET A 507 3.36 -10.52 34.24
C MET A 507 2.22 -11.49 33.88
N GLY A 508 1.18 -11.07 33.13
CA GLY A 508 0.09 -11.97 32.70
C GLY A 508 -1.09 -11.29 31.98
N THR A 509 -2.11 -12.07 31.60
CA THR A 509 -3.34 -11.57 30.96
C THR A 509 -4.24 -10.80 31.93
N LEU A 510 -5.10 -9.89 31.45
CA LEU A 510 -6.12 -9.25 32.31
C LEU A 510 -7.02 -10.26 32.98
N ALA A 511 -7.34 -11.37 32.31
CA ALA A 511 -8.08 -12.47 32.91
C ALA A 511 -7.30 -13.15 34.04
N GLN A 512 -5.97 -13.26 33.93
CA GLN A 512 -5.11 -13.77 35.00
C GLN A 512 -4.96 -12.77 36.15
N TYR A 513 -4.82 -11.47 35.88
CA TYR A 513 -4.79 -10.43 36.92
C TYR A 513 -6.13 -10.23 37.62
N LYS A 514 -7.26 -10.33 36.90
CA LYS A 514 -8.61 -10.34 37.49
C LYS A 514 -8.80 -11.55 38.40
N ARG A 515 -8.42 -12.75 37.94
CA ARG A 515 -8.45 -13.98 38.77
C ARG A 515 -7.49 -13.92 39.94
N LEU A 516 -6.32 -13.30 39.78
CA LEU A 516 -5.37 -13.09 40.86
C LEU A 516 -6.00 -12.15 41.90
N ALA A 517 -6.55 -11.01 41.49
CA ALA A 517 -7.23 -10.08 42.39
C ALA A 517 -8.42 -10.74 43.13
N GLU A 518 -9.24 -11.53 42.43
CA GLU A 518 -10.34 -12.32 43.02
C GLU A 518 -9.86 -13.38 44.03
N LYS A 519 -8.71 -14.02 43.78
CA LYS A 519 -8.14 -15.01 44.71
C LYS A 519 -7.48 -14.37 45.94
N LEU A 520 -6.97 -13.15 45.79
CA LEU A 520 -6.38 -12.34 46.85
C LEU A 520 -7.46 -11.72 47.75
N ASP A 521 -8.70 -11.58 47.27
CA ASP A 521 -9.85 -11.19 48.06
C ASP A 521 -10.14 -12.23 49.16
N GLY A 522 -10.19 -11.78 50.42
CA GLY A 522 -10.46 -12.65 51.58
C GLY A 522 -9.25 -13.41 52.13
N GLN A 523 -8.05 -13.21 51.58
CA GLN A 523 -6.81 -13.81 52.09
C GLN A 523 -6.22 -13.01 53.27
N PRO A 524 -5.49 -13.68 54.19
CA PRO A 524 -4.82 -13.01 55.30
C PRO A 524 -3.71 -12.05 54.83
N TYR A 525 -3.14 -11.29 55.77
CA TYR A 525 -2.03 -10.36 55.52
C TYR A 525 -2.37 -9.08 54.74
N GLY A 526 -3.65 -8.69 54.65
CA GLY A 526 -4.05 -7.42 54.01
C GLY A 526 -3.95 -7.42 52.48
N LEU A 527 -3.88 -8.60 51.86
CA LEU A 527 -3.78 -8.76 50.40
C LEU A 527 -5.03 -8.30 49.63
N SER A 528 -6.16 -8.11 50.32
CA SER A 528 -7.37 -7.50 49.73
C SER A 528 -7.15 -6.04 49.33
N VAL A 529 -6.41 -5.27 50.13
CA VAL A 529 -6.09 -3.86 49.81
C VAL A 529 -5.13 -3.81 48.62
N PHE A 530 -4.18 -4.75 48.57
CA PHE A 530 -3.29 -4.92 47.44
C PHE A 530 -4.04 -5.35 46.16
N ALA A 531 -5.10 -6.16 46.26
CA ALA A 531 -5.94 -6.51 45.13
C ALA A 531 -6.71 -5.30 44.58
N ASP A 532 -7.18 -4.41 45.46
CA ASP A 532 -7.83 -3.14 45.07
C ASP A 532 -6.82 -2.20 44.40
N GLU A 533 -5.63 -2.02 44.99
CA GLU A 533 -4.54 -1.24 44.40
C GLU A 533 -4.06 -1.81 43.05
N LEU A 534 -4.07 -3.13 42.87
CA LEU A 534 -3.66 -3.81 41.63
C LEU A 534 -4.66 -3.56 40.49
N ARG A 535 -5.97 -3.43 40.80
CA ARG A 535 -7.01 -3.05 39.85
C ARG A 535 -6.85 -1.59 39.41
N ASP A 536 -6.55 -0.70 40.34
CA ASP A 536 -6.37 0.73 40.07
C ASP A 536 -5.03 1.02 39.35
N THR A 537 -3.95 0.34 39.75
CA THR A 537 -2.57 0.60 39.27
C THR A 537 -2.31 0.02 37.89
N LEU A 538 -2.87 -1.15 37.56
CA LEU A 538 -2.63 -1.71 36.24
C LEU A 538 -3.19 -0.84 35.13
N GLY A 539 -4.04 0.13 35.48
CA GLY A 539 -4.68 1.09 34.57
C GLY A 539 -5.48 0.44 33.45
N ILE A 540 -5.33 -0.85 33.20
CA ILE A 540 -5.66 -1.51 31.94
C ILE A 540 -5.16 -0.67 30.72
N GLN A 541 -4.21 0.27 30.94
CA GLN A 541 -3.70 1.31 30.03
C GLN A 541 -2.31 1.81 30.50
N ARG A 542 -1.38 2.05 29.55
CA ARG A 542 -0.02 2.62 29.74
C ARG A 542 0.61 3.14 28.42
N GLY A 543 1.57 4.08 28.47
CA GLY A 543 2.38 4.60 27.33
C GLY A 543 3.92 4.40 27.43
N GLU A 544 4.68 4.83 26.38
CA GLU A 544 6.11 4.60 26.08
C GLU A 544 6.91 5.89 25.65
N ARG A 545 8.13 5.78 25.06
CA ARG A 545 9.31 6.72 25.08
C ARG A 545 9.54 7.63 23.84
N GLU A 546 10.37 8.69 24.05
CA GLU A 546 10.66 9.87 23.20
C GLU A 546 11.98 9.86 22.37
N HIS A 547 11.93 10.56 21.24
CA HIS A 547 13.00 11.12 20.39
C HIS A 547 12.82 12.69 20.36
N GLY A 548 13.56 13.51 19.61
CA GLY A 548 13.64 14.98 19.79
C GLY A 548 12.67 15.94 19.06
N TYR A 549 11.68 15.49 18.28
CA TYR A 549 10.64 16.28 17.62
C TYR A 549 9.55 16.72 18.62
N PRO A 550 8.76 17.78 18.34
CA PRO A 550 7.73 18.23 19.28
C PRO A 550 6.62 17.20 19.51
N TRP A 551 6.45 16.23 18.59
CA TRP A 551 5.51 15.11 18.73
C TRP A 551 6.11 13.89 19.43
N GLU A 552 7.39 13.93 19.77
CA GLU A 552 8.08 12.81 20.41
C GLU A 552 7.99 12.97 21.92
N GLY A 553 6.87 12.51 22.48
CA GLY A 553 6.61 12.49 23.93
C GLY A 553 5.33 13.14 24.39
N ARG A 554 4.73 13.93 23.51
CA ARG A 554 3.39 14.46 23.69
C ARG A 554 2.76 14.74 22.34
N THR A 555 1.44 14.88 22.31
CA THR A 555 0.75 15.34 21.11
C THR A 555 1.16 16.78 20.78
N ALA A 556 1.77 16.99 19.62
CA ALA A 556 2.08 18.32 19.11
C ALA A 556 0.84 18.98 18.50
N VAL A 557 0.74 20.31 18.64
CA VAL A 557 -0.34 21.09 18.01
C VAL A 557 0.16 21.79 16.75
N MET A 558 -0.39 21.39 15.61
CA MET A 558 -0.16 22.00 14.30
C MET A 558 -1.29 23.00 13.98
N GLY A 559 -0.93 24.29 13.89
CA GLY A 559 -1.87 25.38 13.61
C GLY A 559 -2.02 25.66 12.11
N ILE A 560 -3.25 25.66 11.60
CA ILE A 560 -3.55 25.92 10.18
C ILE A 560 -3.52 27.42 9.89
N LEU A 561 -2.65 27.86 8.98
CA LEU A 561 -2.55 29.21 8.45
C LEU A 561 -2.80 29.23 6.93
N ASN A 562 -4.03 29.59 6.53
CA ASN A 562 -4.37 29.74 5.12
C ASN A 562 -3.99 31.13 4.60
N VAL A 563 -3.19 31.19 3.55
CA VAL A 563 -2.74 32.41 2.87
C VAL A 563 -3.52 32.55 1.55
N THR A 564 -4.83 32.74 1.65
CA THR A 564 -5.73 32.89 0.49
C THR A 564 -6.38 34.29 0.43
N PRO A 565 -6.74 34.81 -0.76
CA PRO A 565 -7.39 36.12 -0.87
C PRO A 565 -8.72 36.23 -0.10
N ASP A 566 -9.46 35.12 0.03
CA ASP A 566 -10.76 35.07 0.70
C ASP A 566 -10.66 34.93 2.24
N SER A 567 -9.48 34.63 2.79
CA SER A 567 -9.30 34.45 4.24
C SER A 567 -9.09 35.76 5.00
N PHE A 568 -8.83 36.87 4.31
CA PHE A 568 -8.60 38.19 4.90
C PHE A 568 -9.57 39.21 4.26
N HIS A 569 -10.47 39.79 5.06
CA HIS A 569 -11.51 40.69 4.55
C HIS A 569 -10.93 42.00 3.97
N ASP A 570 -11.23 42.28 2.69
CA ASP A 570 -11.16 43.59 1.98
C ASP A 570 -9.78 44.27 1.75
N GLY A 571 -8.64 43.61 2.01
CA GLY A 571 -7.27 44.19 1.89
C GLY A 571 -6.44 43.76 0.67
N GLY A 572 -5.31 44.46 0.41
CA GLY A 572 -4.34 44.13 -0.67
C GLY A 572 -3.34 43.02 -0.31
N GLN A 573 -2.55 42.52 -1.28
CA GLN A 573 -1.55 41.42 -1.06
C GLN A 573 -0.56 41.67 0.09
N TYR A 574 -0.13 42.93 0.30
CA TYR A 574 0.77 43.29 1.40
C TYR A 574 0.10 43.23 2.77
N GLU A 575 -1.19 43.58 2.86
CA GLU A 575 -1.94 43.48 4.12
C GLU A 575 -2.19 42.02 4.48
N ALA A 576 -2.52 41.17 3.50
CA ALA A 576 -2.69 39.74 3.72
C ALA A 576 -1.41 39.03 4.21
N ARG A 577 -0.23 39.48 3.78
CA ARG A 577 1.06 38.97 4.26
C ARG A 577 1.33 39.36 5.71
N GLU A 578 1.22 40.65 6.02
CA GLU A 578 1.43 41.16 7.39
C GLU A 578 0.45 40.49 8.37
N ASP A 579 -0.82 40.33 7.98
CA ASP A 579 -1.85 39.63 8.76
C ASP A 579 -1.50 38.15 8.97
N ALA A 580 -0.98 37.46 7.95
CA ALA A 580 -0.58 36.06 8.07
C ALA A 580 0.59 35.88 9.05
N VAL A 581 1.57 36.78 9.01
CA VAL A 581 2.73 36.77 9.93
C VAL A 581 2.30 37.09 11.36
N GLU A 582 1.46 38.11 11.57
CA GLU A 582 0.90 38.41 12.90
C GLU A 582 0.11 37.21 13.43
N ARG A 583 -0.68 36.56 12.58
CA ARG A 583 -1.45 35.38 12.96
C ARG A 583 -0.57 34.18 13.32
N ALA A 584 0.53 33.94 12.59
CA ALA A 584 1.50 32.92 12.93
C ALA A 584 2.11 33.17 14.32
N GLN A 585 2.51 34.42 14.60
CA GLN A 585 3.03 34.83 15.91
C GLN A 585 2.02 34.57 17.03
N GLU A 586 0.74 34.93 16.83
CA GLU A 586 -0.33 34.63 17.79
C GLU A 586 -0.52 33.11 18.04
N MET A 587 -0.35 32.28 17.02
CA MET A 587 -0.44 30.83 17.14
C MET A 587 0.72 30.28 17.98
N VAL A 588 1.94 30.72 17.72
CA VAL A 588 3.14 30.34 18.50
C VAL A 588 2.99 30.81 19.96
N GLU A 589 2.56 32.06 20.19
CA GLU A 589 2.26 32.55 21.54
C GLU A 589 1.16 31.75 22.25
N SER A 590 0.22 31.19 21.48
CA SER A 590 -0.83 30.30 21.97
C SER A 590 -0.35 28.87 22.26
N GLY A 591 0.88 28.53 21.88
CA GLY A 591 1.52 27.24 22.09
C GLY A 591 1.40 26.27 20.91
N ALA A 592 1.28 26.76 19.67
CA ALA A 592 1.47 25.91 18.50
C ALA A 592 2.92 25.44 18.43
N ASP A 593 3.10 24.15 18.12
CA ASP A 593 4.41 23.52 17.94
C ASP A 593 4.83 23.55 16.46
N ILE A 594 3.84 23.56 15.57
CA ILE A 594 4.00 23.58 14.13
C ILE A 594 3.02 24.59 13.53
N ILE A 595 3.45 25.38 12.56
CA ILE A 595 2.59 26.28 11.76
C ILE A 595 2.51 25.73 10.35
N ASP A 596 1.30 25.40 9.90
CA ASP A 596 1.04 24.78 8.60
C ASP A 596 0.47 25.80 7.62
N ILE A 597 1.25 26.13 6.58
CA ILE A 597 0.96 27.20 5.62
C ILE A 597 0.42 26.61 4.33
N GLY A 598 -0.82 26.98 3.96
CA GLY A 598 -1.44 26.63 2.68
C GLY A 598 -1.72 27.85 1.80
N GLY A 599 -1.27 27.81 0.55
CA GLY A 599 -1.52 28.87 -0.46
C GLY A 599 -2.71 28.59 -1.39
N GLU A 600 -3.12 27.32 -1.50
CA GLU A 600 -4.23 26.82 -2.31
C GLU A 600 -5.37 26.34 -1.41
N SER A 601 -6.63 26.61 -1.80
CA SER A 601 -7.78 26.15 -1.02
C SER A 601 -8.12 24.71 -1.36
N THR A 602 -8.09 23.83 -0.36
CA THR A 602 -8.51 22.42 -0.49
C THR A 602 -10.01 22.20 -0.29
N ARG A 603 -10.80 23.28 -0.28
CA ARG A 603 -12.27 23.21 -0.11
C ARG A 603 -12.92 22.63 -1.38
N PRO A 604 -14.01 21.84 -1.24
CA PRO A 604 -14.73 21.32 -2.39
C PRO A 604 -15.17 22.45 -3.35
N GLY A 605 -14.79 22.34 -4.62
CA GLY A 605 -15.15 23.29 -5.69
C GLY A 605 -14.28 24.55 -5.79
N ALA A 606 -13.11 24.60 -5.16
CA ALA A 606 -12.12 25.65 -5.38
C ALA A 606 -11.38 25.45 -6.72
N ASP A 607 -11.08 26.55 -7.42
CA ASP A 607 -10.27 26.52 -8.65
C ASP A 607 -8.79 26.25 -8.31
N GLU A 608 -8.14 25.39 -9.09
CA GLU A 608 -6.70 25.15 -8.98
C GLU A 608 -5.90 26.40 -9.36
N ILE A 609 -4.84 26.68 -8.62
CA ILE A 609 -3.91 27.80 -8.92
C ILE A 609 -2.60 27.29 -9.49
N SER A 610 -1.87 28.13 -10.24
CA SER A 610 -0.56 27.74 -10.79
C SER A 610 0.51 27.62 -9.70
N ASN A 611 1.59 26.87 -9.98
CA ASN A 611 2.76 26.76 -9.08
C ASN A 611 3.29 28.16 -8.71
N GLU A 612 3.41 29.04 -9.70
CA GLU A 612 3.93 30.40 -9.56
C GLU A 612 3.05 31.23 -8.61
N GLU A 613 1.73 31.15 -8.75
CA GLU A 613 0.79 31.89 -7.91
C GLU A 613 0.80 31.39 -6.46
N GLU A 614 0.92 30.07 -6.26
CA GLU A 614 1.01 29.49 -4.91
C GLU A 614 2.33 29.88 -4.22
N ILE A 615 3.46 29.80 -4.94
CA ILE A 615 4.79 30.19 -4.47
C ILE A 615 4.81 31.68 -4.06
N GLU A 616 4.27 32.58 -4.90
CA GLU A 616 4.20 34.02 -4.61
C GLU A 616 3.40 34.33 -3.33
N ARG A 617 2.44 33.48 -2.96
CA ARG A 617 1.65 33.64 -1.73
C ARG A 617 2.40 33.16 -0.49
N ILE A 618 3.01 31.98 -0.54
CA ILE A 618 3.52 31.30 0.67
C ILE A 618 4.97 31.65 0.99
N VAL A 619 5.85 31.75 -0.01
CA VAL A 619 7.30 31.90 0.22
C VAL A 619 7.63 33.16 1.03
N PRO A 620 7.08 34.35 0.73
CA PRO A 620 7.38 35.54 1.51
C PRO A 620 6.87 35.50 2.97
N VAL A 621 5.87 34.66 3.26
CA VAL A 621 5.38 34.43 4.64
C VAL A 621 6.32 33.47 5.35
N ILE A 622 6.71 32.37 4.72
CA ILE A 622 7.65 31.38 5.26
C ILE A 622 8.98 32.05 5.64
N GLU A 623 9.55 32.87 4.76
CA GLU A 623 10.81 33.60 5.03
C GLU A 623 10.74 34.49 6.28
N GLU A 624 9.56 35.02 6.63
CA GLU A 624 9.39 35.88 7.81
C GLU A 624 9.11 35.11 9.10
N ILE A 625 8.58 33.89 9.01
CA ILE A 625 8.18 33.10 10.18
C ILE A 625 9.12 31.93 10.50
N SER A 626 10.06 31.61 9.63
CA SER A 626 11.01 30.50 9.81
C SER A 626 11.91 30.64 11.06
N ASP A 627 12.08 31.87 11.57
CA ASP A 627 12.82 32.14 12.82
C ASP A 627 11.95 32.07 14.09
N LEU A 628 10.65 31.74 13.99
CA LEU A 628 9.77 31.58 15.15
C LEU A 628 10.10 30.30 15.94
N ASP A 629 9.70 30.25 17.22
CA ASP A 629 9.87 29.09 18.11
C ASP A 629 8.82 28.00 17.83
N ALA A 630 8.66 27.62 16.56
CA ALA A 630 7.77 26.56 16.06
C ALA A 630 8.28 26.07 14.70
N MET A 631 8.07 24.79 14.39
CA MET A 631 8.38 24.28 13.05
C MET A 631 7.42 24.85 12.01
N VAL A 632 7.88 25.05 10.78
CA VAL A 632 7.06 25.53 9.68
C VAL A 632 6.77 24.38 8.72
N SER A 633 5.50 24.10 8.48
CA SER A 633 5.04 23.13 7.49
C SER A 633 4.39 23.82 6.29
N VAL A 634 4.57 23.27 5.10
CA VAL A 634 3.89 23.71 3.88
C VAL A 634 2.81 22.70 3.46
N ASP A 635 1.55 23.14 3.41
CA ASP A 635 0.40 22.38 2.88
C ASP A 635 0.32 22.60 1.37
N THR A 636 0.86 21.65 0.61
CA THR A 636 0.81 21.68 -0.85
C THR A 636 0.85 20.27 -1.44
N ARG A 637 0.25 20.13 -2.61
CA ARG A 637 0.23 18.90 -3.42
C ARG A 637 1.20 18.92 -4.61
N LYS A 638 2.00 20.00 -4.73
CA LYS A 638 2.85 20.28 -5.90
C LYS A 638 4.31 20.29 -5.47
N ALA A 639 5.13 19.41 -6.05
CA ALA A 639 6.51 19.24 -5.62
C ALA A 639 7.36 20.50 -5.83
N ASP A 640 7.11 21.27 -6.90
CA ASP A 640 7.81 22.54 -7.14
C ASP A 640 7.52 23.60 -6.08
N VAL A 641 6.28 23.64 -5.59
CA VAL A 641 5.87 24.54 -4.50
C VAL A 641 6.54 24.10 -3.19
N ALA A 642 6.55 22.80 -2.91
CA ALA A 642 7.23 22.24 -1.74
C ALA A 642 8.73 22.56 -1.76
N ARG A 643 9.41 22.40 -2.90
CA ARG A 643 10.83 22.74 -3.08
C ARG A 643 11.09 24.21 -2.76
N ALA A 644 10.32 25.12 -3.34
CA ALA A 644 10.45 26.55 -3.10
C ALA A 644 10.19 26.93 -1.63
N ALA A 645 9.24 26.28 -0.97
CA ALA A 645 8.94 26.47 0.44
C ALA A 645 10.08 25.98 1.36
N LEU A 646 10.65 24.80 1.07
CA LEU A 646 11.81 24.27 1.81
C LEU A 646 13.04 25.18 1.64
N GLU A 647 13.29 25.69 0.44
CA GLU A 647 14.35 26.69 0.18
C GLU A 647 14.15 28.00 0.95
N ALA A 648 12.88 28.38 1.17
CA ALA A 648 12.50 29.56 1.94
C ALA A 648 12.60 29.37 3.47
N GLY A 649 12.78 28.13 3.94
CA GLY A 649 12.95 27.80 5.34
C GLY A 649 11.77 27.06 5.99
N ALA A 650 10.93 26.36 5.21
CA ALA A 650 10.01 25.37 5.76
C ALA A 650 10.77 24.12 6.26
N ASP A 651 10.26 23.48 7.31
CA ASP A 651 10.82 22.29 7.92
C ASP A 651 10.11 20.99 7.51
N ILE A 652 8.80 21.06 7.22
CA ILE A 652 7.92 19.89 6.99
C ILE A 652 7.13 20.08 5.70
N VAL A 653 7.02 19.03 4.88
CA VAL A 653 6.09 19.00 3.74
C VAL A 653 4.81 18.28 4.15
N ASN A 654 3.66 18.93 4.01
CA ASN A 654 2.36 18.36 4.28
C ASN A 654 1.62 18.07 2.97
N ASP A 655 1.76 16.85 2.44
CA ASP A 655 1.13 16.44 1.19
C ASP A 655 -0.23 15.78 1.44
N VAL A 656 -1.26 16.62 1.42
CA VAL A 656 -2.66 16.21 1.53
C VAL A 656 -3.16 15.40 0.33
N SER A 657 -2.39 15.24 -0.73
CA SER A 657 -2.72 14.33 -1.83
C SER A 657 -2.18 12.91 -1.61
N GLY A 658 -1.26 12.73 -0.66
CA GLY A 658 -0.67 11.44 -0.33
C GLY A 658 0.27 10.92 -1.42
N LEU A 659 1.12 11.76 -1.99
CA LEU A 659 2.04 11.48 -3.11
C LEU A 659 1.34 11.37 -4.47
N ALA A 660 0.30 12.17 -4.71
CA ALA A 660 -0.30 12.24 -6.05
C ALA A 660 0.65 12.89 -7.07
N ASP A 661 1.50 13.83 -6.64
CA ASP A 661 2.67 14.25 -7.40
C ASP A 661 3.86 13.31 -7.08
N PRO A 662 4.30 12.46 -8.05
CA PRO A 662 5.40 11.52 -7.81
C PRO A 662 6.73 12.17 -7.46
N GLU A 663 6.93 13.44 -7.79
CA GLU A 663 8.16 14.18 -7.49
C GLU A 663 8.24 14.55 -5.98
N MET A 664 7.11 14.62 -5.28
CA MET A 664 7.02 15.08 -3.89
C MET A 664 7.91 14.28 -2.93
N ARG A 665 7.92 12.93 -3.08
CA ARG A 665 8.74 12.03 -2.26
C ARG A 665 10.24 12.27 -2.43
N PHE A 666 10.70 12.64 -3.63
CA PHE A 666 12.10 12.90 -3.92
C PHE A 666 12.52 14.28 -3.40
N VAL A 667 11.65 15.29 -3.51
CA VAL A 667 11.88 16.62 -2.92
C VAL A 667 12.02 16.51 -1.40
N ALA A 668 11.12 15.79 -0.72
CA ALA A 668 11.23 15.61 0.73
C ALA A 668 12.51 14.87 1.13
N ALA A 669 12.91 13.83 0.37
CA ALA A 669 14.16 13.11 0.60
C ALA A 669 15.41 13.97 0.35
N GLU A 670 15.43 14.78 -0.71
CA GLU A 670 16.54 15.67 -1.08
C GLU A 670 16.86 16.67 0.04
N TYR A 671 15.84 17.22 0.69
CA TYR A 671 15.97 18.19 1.79
C TYR A 671 15.98 17.53 3.17
N ASP A 672 15.89 16.19 3.23
CA ASP A 672 15.84 15.41 4.48
C ASP A 672 14.72 15.88 5.45
N ALA A 673 13.61 16.35 4.87
CA ALA A 673 12.49 16.99 5.55
C ALA A 673 11.38 15.97 5.89
N PRO A 674 10.75 16.04 7.09
CA PRO A 674 9.56 15.25 7.39
C PRO A 674 8.43 15.47 6.37
N LEU A 675 7.74 14.38 6.03
CA LEU A 675 6.71 14.34 5.00
C LEU A 675 5.42 13.78 5.57
N VAL A 676 4.35 14.58 5.58
CA VAL A 676 3.00 14.09 5.88
C VAL A 676 2.43 13.44 4.62
N VAL A 677 2.04 12.18 4.74
CA VAL A 677 1.36 11.40 3.70
C VAL A 677 -0.07 11.15 4.17
N MET A 678 -1.03 11.83 3.56
CA MET A 678 -2.44 11.67 3.91
C MET A 678 -3.12 10.62 3.04
N HIS A 679 -3.99 9.80 3.64
CA HIS A 679 -4.95 9.03 2.88
C HIS A 679 -6.02 9.98 2.33
N SER A 680 -5.92 10.30 1.04
CA SER A 680 -6.96 11.01 0.29
C SER A 680 -7.53 10.11 -0.81
N LEU A 681 -8.85 10.18 -0.97
CA LEU A 681 -9.56 9.55 -2.09
C LEU A 681 -9.47 10.44 -3.32
N ASP A 682 -9.81 11.72 -3.12
CA ASP A 682 -9.69 12.79 -4.07
C ASP A 682 -9.10 14.01 -3.35
N ALA A 683 -8.17 14.70 -4.00
CA ALA A 683 -7.58 15.95 -3.53
C ALA A 683 -7.60 16.97 -4.68
N PRO A 684 -8.62 17.86 -4.75
CA PRO A 684 -9.63 18.18 -3.72
C PRO A 684 -10.78 17.18 -3.59
N VAL A 685 -11.48 17.18 -2.44
CA VAL A 685 -12.57 16.23 -2.13
C VAL A 685 -13.74 16.35 -3.11
N VAL A 686 -14.15 15.23 -3.70
CA VAL A 686 -15.39 15.10 -4.48
C VAL A 686 -16.54 14.73 -3.54
N PRO A 687 -17.57 15.60 -3.33
CA PRO A 687 -18.55 15.42 -2.25
C PRO A 687 -19.46 14.19 -2.35
N ASP A 688 -19.73 13.70 -3.57
CA ASP A 688 -20.65 12.60 -3.83
C ASP A 688 -19.92 11.27 -4.11
N HIS A 689 -18.59 11.27 -4.13
CA HIS A 689 -17.78 10.06 -4.29
C HIS A 689 -17.64 9.37 -2.92
N VAL A 690 -18.30 8.23 -2.75
CA VAL A 690 -18.30 7.46 -1.51
C VAL A 690 -17.83 6.05 -1.84
N VAL A 691 -16.71 5.65 -1.26
CA VAL A 691 -16.19 4.29 -1.41
C VAL A 691 -16.57 3.45 -0.19
N GLU A 692 -16.79 2.16 -0.40
CA GLU A 692 -17.06 1.22 0.68
C GLU A 692 -15.76 0.63 1.25
N TYR A 693 -15.66 0.64 2.57
CA TYR A 693 -14.58 0.02 3.33
C TYR A 693 -15.10 -1.24 4.04
N ASP A 694 -14.31 -2.31 4.08
CA ASP A 694 -14.61 -3.47 4.93
C ASP A 694 -14.38 -3.11 6.41
N ASP A 695 -13.22 -2.49 6.67
CA ASP A 695 -12.84 -1.88 7.93
C ASP A 695 -12.04 -0.61 7.58
N VAL A 696 -12.63 0.57 7.81
CA VAL A 696 -12.03 1.82 7.35
C VAL A 696 -10.65 2.09 7.93
N VAL A 697 -10.34 1.58 9.13
CA VAL A 697 -9.02 1.79 9.74
C VAL A 697 -8.00 0.87 9.08
N GLU A 698 -8.30 -0.42 8.97
CA GLU A 698 -7.36 -1.40 8.38
C GLU A 698 -7.14 -1.15 6.89
N ASP A 699 -8.20 -0.81 6.15
CA ASP A 699 -8.11 -0.50 4.72
C ASP A 699 -7.31 0.80 4.49
N VAL A 700 -7.49 1.84 5.32
CA VAL A 700 -6.70 3.09 5.25
C VAL A 700 -5.23 2.82 5.61
N ILE A 701 -4.94 1.99 6.62
CA ILE A 701 -3.57 1.57 6.95
C ILE A 701 -2.91 0.86 5.75
N ALA A 702 -3.61 -0.09 5.12
CA ALA A 702 -3.08 -0.82 3.98
C ALA A 702 -2.82 0.10 2.76
N GLU A 703 -3.70 1.06 2.50
CA GLU A 703 -3.48 2.05 1.44
C GLU A 703 -2.31 3.00 1.75
N LEU A 704 -2.14 3.41 3.02
CA LEU A 704 -1.02 4.23 3.46
C LEU A 704 0.31 3.48 3.47
N GLU A 705 0.33 2.19 3.78
CA GLU A 705 1.55 1.37 3.80
C GLU A 705 2.30 1.42 2.46
N GLU A 706 1.57 1.30 1.34
CA GLU A 706 2.18 1.41 0.02
C GLU A 706 2.70 2.84 -0.25
N ARG A 707 2.06 3.89 0.28
CA ARG A 707 2.56 5.28 0.14
C ARG A 707 3.78 5.55 1.01
N VAL A 708 3.79 5.04 2.25
CA VAL A 708 4.96 5.05 3.15
C VAL A 708 6.13 4.36 2.47
N LEU A 709 5.91 3.19 1.87
CA LEU A 709 6.93 2.45 1.14
C LEU A 709 7.47 3.24 -0.06
N LEU A 710 6.64 4.00 -0.79
CA LEU A 710 7.10 4.87 -1.87
C LEU A 710 8.00 6.01 -1.36
N ALA A 711 7.67 6.62 -0.22
CA ALA A 711 8.48 7.66 0.41
C ALA A 711 9.80 7.11 0.98
N GLU A 712 9.75 5.94 1.64
CA GLU A 712 10.91 5.22 2.16
C GLU A 712 11.87 4.88 1.01
N LYS A 713 11.35 4.34 -0.09
CA LYS A 713 12.12 4.08 -1.31
C LYS A 713 12.72 5.34 -1.92
N ALA A 714 12.17 6.53 -1.72
CA ALA A 714 12.79 7.77 -2.20
C ALA A 714 14.00 8.20 -1.35
N GLY A 715 14.21 7.60 -0.18
CA GLY A 715 15.34 7.86 0.71
C GLY A 715 14.95 8.43 2.09
N LEU A 716 13.66 8.48 2.44
CA LEU A 716 13.20 8.98 3.74
C LEU A 716 13.19 7.87 4.80
N ASP A 717 13.65 8.18 6.02
CA ASP A 717 13.49 7.31 7.18
C ASP A 717 12.02 7.32 7.66
N ARG A 718 11.49 6.17 8.11
CA ARG A 718 10.10 6.06 8.59
C ARG A 718 9.76 7.01 9.74
N SER A 719 10.73 7.35 10.60
CA SER A 719 10.51 8.34 11.67
C SER A 719 10.22 9.76 11.17
N LYS A 720 10.51 10.03 9.88
CA LYS A 720 10.22 11.30 9.20
C LYS A 720 8.96 11.26 8.34
N ILE A 721 8.36 10.09 8.15
CA ILE A 721 7.11 9.95 7.41
C ILE A 721 5.97 10.02 8.41
N ILE A 722 5.12 11.05 8.32
CA ILE A 722 3.97 11.26 9.20
C ILE A 722 2.73 10.79 8.45
N VAL A 723 1.90 9.94 9.05
CA VAL A 723 0.68 9.43 8.40
C VAL A 723 -0.56 10.18 8.87
N ASP A 724 -1.39 10.65 7.93
CA ASP A 724 -2.71 11.23 8.22
C ASP A 724 -3.83 10.32 7.68
N PRO A 725 -4.71 9.76 8.54
CA PRO A 725 -5.85 8.93 8.11
C PRO A 725 -6.87 9.66 7.20
N GLY A 726 -6.77 10.98 7.05
CA GLY A 726 -7.57 11.79 6.15
C GLY A 726 -9.02 11.92 6.59
N LEU A 727 -9.25 12.37 7.83
CA LEU A 727 -10.61 12.61 8.34
C LEU A 727 -11.35 13.64 7.48
N GLY A 728 -12.50 13.27 6.96
CA GLY A 728 -13.35 14.08 6.09
C GLY A 728 -12.91 14.13 4.63
N PHE A 729 -12.03 13.22 4.19
CA PHE A 729 -11.64 13.05 2.79
C PHE A 729 -12.17 11.71 2.26
N GLY A 730 -13.37 11.76 1.66
CA GLY A 730 -14.04 10.61 1.01
C GLY A 730 -14.62 9.54 1.94
N LYS A 731 -14.80 9.86 3.23
CA LYS A 731 -15.28 8.91 4.26
C LYS A 731 -16.61 9.36 4.85
N ARG A 732 -17.49 8.40 5.16
CA ARG A 732 -18.78 8.64 5.82
C ARG A 732 -18.56 9.21 7.22
N ALA A 733 -19.52 9.95 7.75
CA ALA A 733 -19.37 10.59 9.07
C ALA A 733 -19.08 9.58 10.20
N ALA A 734 -19.69 8.38 10.15
CA ALA A 734 -19.44 7.30 11.11
C ALA A 734 -18.01 6.74 11.01
N GLU A 735 -17.53 6.49 9.78
CA GLU A 735 -16.16 6.03 9.51
C GLU A 735 -15.11 7.03 10.03
N ASN A 736 -15.36 8.33 9.92
CA ASN A 736 -14.46 9.34 10.48
C ASN A 736 -14.38 9.27 12.03
N PHE A 737 -15.47 8.91 12.71
CA PHE A 737 -15.44 8.68 14.16
C PHE A 737 -14.72 7.38 14.51
N GLU A 738 -14.80 6.37 13.66
CA GLU A 738 -14.06 5.12 13.80
C GLU A 738 -12.55 5.36 13.69
N LEU A 739 -12.10 6.10 12.67
CA LEU A 739 -10.72 6.55 12.55
C LEU A 739 -10.22 7.30 13.78
N LEU A 740 -11.01 8.25 14.29
CA LEU A 740 -10.69 8.99 15.52
C LEU A 740 -10.62 8.08 16.77
N GLY A 741 -11.50 7.08 16.85
CA GLY A 741 -11.56 6.15 17.98
C GLY A 741 -10.44 5.11 17.99
N ARG A 742 -9.89 4.81 16.80
CA ARG A 742 -8.89 3.77 16.55
C ARG A 742 -7.54 4.35 16.07
N THR A 743 -7.28 5.64 16.33
CA THR A 743 -6.02 6.34 15.97
C THR A 743 -4.77 5.54 16.32
N GLY A 744 -4.73 4.93 17.51
CA GLY A 744 -3.56 4.20 17.98
C GLY A 744 -3.16 2.99 17.10
N GLU A 745 -4.04 2.48 16.24
CA GLU A 745 -3.72 1.38 15.30
C GLU A 745 -2.79 1.83 14.17
N PHE A 746 -2.78 3.13 13.82
CA PHE A 746 -1.94 3.68 12.75
C PHE A 746 -0.44 3.61 13.06
N HIS A 747 -0.04 3.49 14.32
CA HIS A 747 1.35 3.22 14.69
C HIS A 747 1.87 1.88 14.16
N GLY A 748 1.01 0.99 13.66
CA GLY A 748 1.46 -0.23 12.97
C GLY A 748 2.20 0.03 11.66
N LEU A 749 2.22 1.28 11.17
CA LEU A 749 3.06 1.73 10.07
C LEU A 749 4.48 2.14 10.52
N ASP A 750 4.77 2.12 11.83
CA ASP A 750 6.00 2.62 12.44
C ASP A 750 6.31 4.08 12.07
N CYS A 751 5.24 4.89 11.95
CA CYS A 751 5.25 6.30 11.56
C CYS A 751 4.48 7.14 12.59
N PRO A 752 4.87 8.41 12.86
CA PRO A 752 4.04 9.33 13.65
C PRO A 752 2.66 9.57 13.00
N VAL A 753 1.63 9.75 13.82
CA VAL A 753 0.24 9.87 13.36
C VAL A 753 -0.30 11.29 13.54
N LEU A 754 -0.74 11.91 12.44
CA LEU A 754 -1.38 13.22 12.42
C LEU A 754 -2.90 13.09 12.27
N ILE A 755 -3.67 13.82 13.08
CA ILE A 755 -5.14 13.88 12.99
C ILE A 755 -5.61 15.29 12.64
N GLY A 756 -6.16 15.45 11.42
CA GLY A 756 -6.82 16.66 10.94
C GLY A 756 -8.36 16.63 11.07
N HIS A 757 -8.91 16.87 12.27
CA HIS A 757 -10.37 16.81 12.51
C HIS A 757 -11.07 18.18 12.62
N SER A 758 -10.33 19.28 12.47
CA SER A 758 -10.84 20.63 12.78
C SER A 758 -12.02 21.07 11.93
N HIS A 759 -13.13 21.45 12.59
CA HIS A 759 -14.39 21.93 11.99
C HIS A 759 -15.01 21.00 10.92
N LYS A 760 -14.64 19.72 10.92
CA LYS A 760 -15.08 18.73 9.91
C LYS A 760 -16.59 18.44 9.97
N SER A 761 -17.15 18.10 8.82
CA SER A 761 -18.59 17.83 8.64
C SER A 761 -19.11 16.64 9.44
N MET A 762 -18.24 15.69 9.81
CA MET A 762 -18.57 14.53 10.63
C MET A 762 -19.31 14.89 11.93
N PHE A 763 -19.00 16.03 12.56
CA PHE A 763 -19.65 16.46 13.80
C PHE A 763 -21.13 16.82 13.62
N GLY A 764 -21.60 16.99 12.37
CA GLY A 764 -23.02 17.10 12.08
C GLY A 764 -23.82 15.88 12.54
N LEU A 765 -23.22 14.68 12.52
CA LEU A 765 -23.88 13.44 12.95
C LEU A 765 -24.26 13.45 14.45
N ILE A 766 -23.53 14.24 15.25
CA ILE A 766 -23.79 14.41 16.69
C ILE A 766 -24.51 15.74 17.01
N GLY A 767 -24.99 16.44 15.99
CA GLY A 767 -25.79 17.66 16.14
C GLY A 767 -25.00 18.98 16.15
N SER A 768 -23.71 18.99 15.80
CA SER A 768 -22.94 20.24 15.65
C SER A 768 -23.10 20.83 14.24
N GLU A 769 -23.93 21.87 14.13
CA GLU A 769 -24.19 22.58 12.87
C GLU A 769 -22.96 23.35 12.36
N ALA A 770 -22.98 23.72 11.07
CA ALA A 770 -21.92 24.50 10.44
C ALA A 770 -21.75 25.86 11.16
N GLY A 771 -20.53 26.15 11.63
CA GLY A 771 -20.21 27.36 12.40
C GLY A 771 -20.16 27.17 13.93
N ASP A 772 -20.66 26.05 14.47
CA ASP A 772 -20.63 25.73 15.91
C ASP A 772 -19.83 24.43 16.20
N ARG A 773 -18.83 24.15 15.36
CA ARG A 773 -18.01 22.93 15.48
C ARG A 773 -16.76 23.11 16.35
N GLY A 774 -16.50 24.32 16.85
CA GLY A 774 -15.37 24.60 17.74
C GLY A 774 -15.37 23.71 18.98
N PRO A 775 -16.46 23.64 19.77
CA PRO A 775 -16.53 22.77 20.94
C PRO A 775 -16.35 21.29 20.61
N ALA A 776 -16.94 20.81 19.52
CA ALA A 776 -16.78 19.43 19.07
C ALA A 776 -15.34 19.12 18.62
N THR A 777 -14.69 20.08 17.96
CA THR A 777 -13.26 20.00 17.60
C THR A 777 -12.38 19.88 18.83
N VAL A 778 -12.58 20.72 19.84
CA VAL A 778 -11.82 20.69 21.10
C VAL A 778 -11.99 19.34 21.81
N ALA A 779 -13.23 18.82 21.87
CA ALA A 779 -13.49 17.50 22.43
C ALA A 779 -12.81 16.38 21.62
N GLY A 780 -12.88 16.47 20.28
CA GLY A 780 -12.17 15.55 19.38
C GLY A 780 -10.66 15.58 19.57
N THR A 781 -10.08 16.75 19.85
CA THR A 781 -8.64 16.91 20.11
C THR A 781 -8.22 16.18 21.38
N THR A 782 -8.99 16.30 22.46
CA THR A 782 -8.72 15.56 23.69
C THR A 782 -8.78 14.04 23.45
N ILE A 783 -9.75 13.57 22.65
CA ILE A 783 -9.86 12.15 22.29
C ILE A 783 -8.68 11.72 21.42
N ALA A 784 -8.33 12.49 20.39
CA ALA A 784 -7.20 12.18 19.50
C ALA A 784 -5.90 12.02 20.31
N ALA A 785 -5.61 12.97 21.20
CA ALA A 785 -4.44 12.91 22.08
C ALA A 785 -4.45 11.67 22.99
N GLU A 786 -5.58 11.38 23.67
CA GLU A 786 -5.74 10.17 24.52
C GLU A 786 -5.59 8.86 23.74
N ARG A 787 -5.91 8.88 22.44
CA ARG A 787 -5.87 7.71 21.55
C ARG A 787 -4.54 7.57 20.81
N GLY A 788 -3.55 8.40 21.14
CA GLY A 788 -2.20 8.31 20.59
C GLY A 788 -2.03 9.06 19.27
N ALA A 789 -2.70 10.19 19.06
CA ALA A 789 -2.27 11.10 18.00
C ALA A 789 -0.95 11.76 18.42
N ASP A 790 0.07 11.68 17.56
CA ASP A 790 1.34 12.37 17.74
C ASP A 790 1.21 13.85 17.36
N ILE A 791 0.36 14.17 16.37
CA ILE A 791 0.10 15.54 15.92
C ILE A 791 -1.41 15.75 15.76
N VAL A 792 -1.92 16.91 16.19
CA VAL A 792 -3.29 17.36 15.89
C VAL A 792 -3.25 18.64 15.06
N ARG A 793 -3.96 18.64 13.93
CA ARG A 793 -3.99 19.76 12.98
C ARG A 793 -5.29 20.56 13.10
N VAL A 794 -5.20 21.83 13.52
CA VAL A 794 -6.34 22.63 13.98
C VAL A 794 -6.30 24.12 13.63
N HIS A 795 -7.47 24.74 13.47
CA HIS A 795 -7.59 26.19 13.28
C HIS A 795 -7.51 26.99 14.60
N ASP A 796 -8.21 26.53 15.64
CA ASP A 796 -8.34 27.25 16.92
C ASP A 796 -7.25 26.83 17.92
N VAL A 797 -5.99 27.20 17.65
CA VAL A 797 -4.79 26.74 18.39
C VAL A 797 -4.96 26.82 19.91
N LYS A 798 -5.25 28.00 20.45
CA LYS A 798 -5.32 28.22 21.92
C LYS A 798 -6.26 27.26 22.64
N ALA A 799 -7.42 26.97 22.05
CA ALA A 799 -8.41 26.09 22.66
C ALA A 799 -7.98 24.62 22.59
N ASN A 800 -7.31 24.24 21.50
CA ASN A 800 -6.83 22.88 21.27
C ASN A 800 -5.54 22.57 22.05
N VAL A 801 -4.64 23.53 22.22
CA VAL A 801 -3.50 23.43 23.16
C VAL A 801 -4.01 23.17 24.57
N ALA A 802 -5.07 23.85 25.01
CA ALA A 802 -5.68 23.56 26.30
C ALA A 802 -6.27 22.13 26.36
N ALA A 803 -6.84 21.64 25.26
CA ALA A 803 -7.38 20.29 25.15
C ALA A 803 -6.30 19.21 25.27
N VAL A 804 -5.18 19.40 24.57
CA VAL A 804 -3.99 18.53 24.62
C VAL A 804 -3.38 18.54 26.02
N ARG A 805 -3.14 19.72 26.61
CA ARG A 805 -2.60 19.83 27.97
C ARG A 805 -3.49 19.16 29.02
N VAL A 806 -4.82 19.17 28.82
CA VAL A 806 -5.74 18.43 29.69
C VAL A 806 -5.55 16.92 29.54
N ALA A 807 -5.39 16.41 28.32
CA ALA A 807 -5.12 14.99 28.08
C ALA A 807 -3.78 14.58 28.74
N GLU A 808 -2.70 15.33 28.51
CA GLU A 808 -1.39 15.10 29.12
C GLU A 808 -1.43 15.13 30.65
N ALA A 809 -2.12 16.12 31.23
CA ALA A 809 -2.28 16.27 32.67
C ALA A 809 -2.99 15.07 33.31
N VAL A 810 -3.91 14.43 32.57
CA VAL A 810 -4.62 13.22 33.02
C VAL A 810 -3.70 12.00 32.97
N GLU A 811 -2.83 11.89 31.98
CA GLU A 811 -1.88 10.78 31.86
C GLU A 811 -0.72 10.85 32.88
N ALA A 812 -0.26 12.06 33.21
CA ALA A 812 0.89 12.28 34.07
C ALA A 812 0.63 13.30 35.21
N PRO A 813 -0.39 13.13 36.08
CA PRO A 813 -0.80 14.16 37.06
C PRO A 813 0.27 14.54 38.09
N LYS A 814 1.26 13.67 38.31
CA LYS A 814 2.36 13.90 39.26
C LYS A 814 3.40 14.91 38.77
N THR A 815 3.48 15.20 37.47
CA THR A 815 4.43 16.19 36.92
C THR A 815 3.97 17.62 37.18
N LEU A 816 2.68 17.84 37.49
CA LEU A 816 2.09 19.15 37.78
C LEU A 816 2.40 19.67 39.20
N ASP A 817 2.72 18.80 40.14
CA ASP A 817 3.06 19.18 41.52
C ASP A 817 4.52 19.65 41.66
N ASP A 818 5.36 19.36 40.66
CA ASP A 818 6.80 19.68 40.62
C ASP A 818 7.14 20.93 39.75
N SER A 819 6.14 21.54 39.08
CA SER A 819 6.28 22.70 38.17
C SER A 819 5.94 24.06 38.79
#